data_AF-A0A347AJ01-F1
#
_entry.id   AF-A0A347AJ01-F1
#
_cell.length_a   1.000
_cell.length_b   1.000
_cell.length_c   1.000
_cell.angle_alpha   90.00
_cell.angle_beta   90.00
_cell.angle_gamma   90.00
#
_symmetry.space_group_name_H-M   'P 1'
#
loop_
_entity.id
_entity.type
_entity.pdbx_description
1 polymer ?
#
loop_
_entity_poly.entity_id
_entity_poly.type
_entity_poly.pdbx_seq_one_letter_code
_entity_poly.pdbx_strand_id
1 'polypeptide(L)'
;MKKTCSECKGKGRRVVSYKICEACHGTGVSDEVDIKGHLKGLSGGARERFQLDQGQEVPCSVCSGKGEVEVTEECPECQGKGEINLCTKCGKPIEKGDYCDDCQDKPRVYILHPASELQDLELGEHYKGKITRVEDYGVFVSLSKKLYGLLRMRSPPYSVGEELFVQIMEIKHHRGEVDLAPAAIKGAYELVKLKKEMPRTRIADITPKMKGRNVCLVGEVVQIQQTSGPTIFTISDETGITWAAAFDEPGVRVYPNINIDNMVEVLGEVSLHGGKIQIESESIERLHGSDATEARQRIDEALDKRAEPENTELIQDAPIIQKLQPRLVAAAKAIRRAIMDGRSILVRHHADADGICAGVAVEKAVIPLLQEINPANDAEWHYFRRSPSKAPFYEIEDVVKDLSFALEDLERHGQKLPLLVLMDNGSTEEDILALLKVKIYDIEVVVVDHHYPGEVTDGRVAVDDYVDVHVNPYLEGGDSQVTAGALAVELAQMINPEVKDRLLHLPGIAAVGDHARSPEAQWYIDLAKEKGYDLEDLDRIATAIDFEAFFLRFMNGRGIMDTILGLGNREKHTKLVDALYKESQRRVEWQLAAALPNLKTQKFPNGIIFSVLDVEKFAHKFTFPAPGKTCGFVHDSMVQKHGEETPIITLAYGPDFGVIRATDAVNEIFGFNLNTIIQELLVEIPEAGIDGGGHECAGSLKFVEGLSKKVLQAFAGKVAGLKA
;
A
#
# COMPACT_ATOMS: atom_id res chain seq x y z
N MET A 1 45.14 -3.61 -26.68
CA MET A 1 45.44 -5.05 -26.40
C MET A 1 45.23 -5.90 -27.66
N LYS A 2 46.22 -6.71 -28.06
CA LYS A 2 46.07 -7.72 -29.13
C LYS A 2 45.37 -8.95 -28.58
N LYS A 3 44.26 -9.36 -29.19
CA LYS A 3 43.52 -10.56 -28.79
C LYS A 3 43.41 -11.51 -29.98
N THR A 4 43.54 -12.81 -29.71
CA THR A 4 43.38 -13.86 -30.73
C THR A 4 41.98 -13.77 -31.32
N CYS A 5 41.89 -13.78 -32.65
CA CYS A 5 40.61 -13.74 -33.36
C CYS A 5 39.79 -14.98 -33.00
N SER A 6 38.56 -14.76 -32.50
CA SER A 6 37.63 -15.82 -32.08
C SER A 6 37.12 -16.65 -33.25
N GLU A 7 36.87 -16.02 -34.41
CA GLU A 7 36.38 -16.70 -35.62
C GLU A 7 37.37 -17.75 -36.16
N CYS A 8 38.64 -17.39 -36.31
CA CYS A 8 39.66 -18.33 -36.82
C CYS A 8 40.47 -19.04 -35.74
N LYS A 9 40.20 -18.78 -34.45
CA LYS A 9 40.96 -19.28 -33.30
C LYS A 9 42.48 -19.10 -33.48
N GLY A 10 42.89 -17.96 -34.04
CA GLY A 10 44.29 -17.61 -34.30
C GLY A 10 44.92 -18.25 -35.53
N LYS A 11 44.19 -19.06 -36.31
CA LYS A 11 44.74 -19.73 -37.50
C LYS A 11 44.81 -18.84 -38.74
N GLY A 12 44.14 -17.69 -38.74
CA GLY A 12 44.06 -16.77 -39.89
C GLY A 12 43.23 -17.28 -41.08
N ARG A 13 42.79 -18.55 -41.04
CA ARG A 13 42.06 -19.24 -42.12
C ARG A 13 40.92 -20.10 -41.59
N ARG A 14 39.86 -20.25 -42.38
CA ARG A 14 38.65 -21.05 -42.10
C ARG A 14 38.53 -22.17 -43.12
N VAL A 15 38.14 -23.36 -42.69
CA VAL A 15 37.83 -24.48 -43.61
C VAL A 15 36.47 -24.21 -44.25
N VAL A 16 36.41 -24.26 -45.57
CA VAL A 16 35.22 -23.89 -46.37
C VAL A 16 34.58 -25.11 -47.03
N SER A 17 35.37 -26.12 -47.40
CA SER A 17 34.86 -27.38 -47.94
C SER A 17 35.87 -28.52 -47.74
N TYR A 18 35.41 -29.75 -47.96
CA TYR A 18 36.24 -30.96 -48.02
C TYR A 18 36.14 -31.53 -49.43
N LYS A 19 37.25 -31.97 -50.02
CA LYS A 19 37.29 -32.64 -51.32
C LYS A 19 37.68 -34.11 -51.13
N ILE A 20 37.05 -35.00 -51.89
CA ILE A 20 37.39 -36.43 -51.89
C ILE A 20 38.88 -36.59 -52.24
N CYS A 21 39.59 -37.36 -51.43
CA CYS A 21 41.00 -37.63 -51.63
C CYS A 21 41.17 -38.49 -52.89
N GLU A 22 41.76 -37.90 -53.93
CA GLU A 22 41.96 -38.55 -55.21
C GLU A 22 42.90 -39.77 -55.11
N ALA A 23 43.81 -39.79 -54.14
CA ALA A 23 44.79 -40.87 -53.98
C ALA A 23 44.19 -42.20 -53.48
N CYS A 24 43.09 -42.16 -52.72
CA CYS A 24 42.36 -43.35 -52.26
C CYS A 24 40.93 -43.40 -52.79
N HIS A 25 40.57 -42.49 -53.70
CA HIS A 25 39.20 -42.32 -54.23
C HIS A 25 38.11 -42.32 -53.13
N GLY A 26 38.39 -41.69 -51.99
CA GLY A 26 37.45 -41.61 -50.86
C GLY A 26 37.44 -42.78 -49.88
N THR A 27 38.16 -43.88 -50.15
CA THR A 27 38.14 -45.06 -49.27
C THR A 27 38.97 -44.92 -48.00
N GLY A 28 39.98 -44.03 -47.99
CA GLY A 28 40.90 -43.84 -46.87
C GLY A 28 41.99 -44.92 -46.75
N VAL A 29 41.97 -45.97 -47.58
CA VAL A 29 42.88 -47.13 -47.52
C VAL A 29 43.69 -47.22 -48.81
N SER A 30 44.96 -47.63 -48.70
CA SER A 30 45.88 -47.78 -49.83
C SER A 30 46.26 -49.23 -50.16
N ASP A 31 46.18 -50.18 -49.23
CA ASP A 31 46.52 -51.61 -49.47
C ASP A 31 46.04 -52.54 -48.33
N GLU A 32 45.97 -53.87 -48.54
CA GLU A 32 45.61 -54.90 -47.53
C GLU A 32 46.64 -56.05 -47.44
N VAL A 33 46.99 -56.49 -46.21
CA VAL A 33 47.96 -57.58 -45.98
C VAL A 33 47.32 -58.80 -45.29
N ASP A 34 47.49 -60.00 -45.87
CA ASP A 34 46.96 -61.27 -45.32
C ASP A 34 47.96 -61.98 -44.38
N ILE A 35 47.63 -62.00 -43.08
CA ILE A 35 48.48 -62.49 -42.00
C ILE A 35 48.22 -63.98 -41.68
N LYS A 36 47.14 -64.58 -42.21
CA LYS A 36 46.71 -65.96 -41.88
C LYS A 36 47.72 -67.05 -42.27
N GLY A 37 48.48 -66.83 -43.34
CA GLY A 37 49.43 -67.82 -43.87
C GLY A 37 50.71 -68.01 -43.05
N HIS A 38 51.09 -67.00 -42.25
CA HIS A 38 52.45 -66.92 -41.69
C HIS A 38 52.61 -67.49 -40.26
N LEU A 39 51.53 -67.86 -39.56
CA LEU A 39 51.58 -68.30 -38.15
C LEU A 39 50.95 -69.69 -37.95
N LYS A 40 51.71 -70.76 -38.25
CA LYS A 40 51.34 -72.16 -37.92
C LYS A 40 51.86 -72.57 -36.55
N GLY A 41 50.96 -72.93 -35.62
CA GLY A 41 51.34 -73.55 -34.32
C GLY A 41 50.84 -72.87 -33.04
N LEU A 42 50.07 -71.77 -33.13
CA LEU A 42 49.51 -71.07 -31.96
C LEU A 42 48.16 -71.65 -31.51
N SER A 43 47.93 -71.66 -30.19
CA SER A 43 46.70 -72.19 -29.57
C SER A 43 45.48 -71.29 -29.86
N GLY A 44 44.30 -71.91 -30.02
CA GLY A 44 43.08 -71.23 -30.49
C GLY A 44 42.71 -69.97 -29.70
N GLY A 45 42.91 -69.96 -28.38
CA GLY A 45 42.62 -68.80 -27.54
C GLY A 45 43.52 -67.58 -27.75
N ALA A 46 44.73 -67.75 -28.32
CA ALA A 46 45.60 -66.61 -28.65
C ALA A 46 45.23 -65.95 -29.99
N ARG A 47 44.68 -66.71 -30.95
CA ARG A 47 44.26 -66.18 -32.25
C ARG A 47 43.04 -65.27 -32.14
N GLU A 48 42.07 -65.67 -31.32
CA GLU A 48 40.83 -64.93 -31.10
C GLU A 48 41.07 -63.62 -30.32
N ARG A 49 41.96 -63.66 -29.32
CA ARG A 49 42.22 -62.51 -28.42
C ARG A 49 42.95 -61.34 -29.09
N PHE A 50 43.72 -61.61 -30.15
CA PHE A 50 44.46 -60.59 -30.90
C PHE A 50 43.90 -60.34 -32.30
N GLN A 51 42.70 -60.88 -32.62
CA GLN A 51 42.01 -60.68 -33.91
C GLN A 51 42.89 -60.98 -35.14
N LEU A 52 43.77 -61.97 -35.03
CA LEU A 52 44.78 -62.30 -36.05
C LEU A 52 44.22 -63.09 -37.25
N ASP A 53 42.89 -63.14 -37.38
CA ASP A 53 42.16 -63.85 -38.43
C ASP A 53 41.59 -62.91 -39.52
N GLN A 54 41.87 -61.61 -39.44
CA GLN A 54 41.43 -60.56 -40.39
C GLN A 54 42.65 -59.84 -41.00
N GLY A 55 42.59 -59.51 -42.30
CA GLY A 55 43.64 -58.73 -42.98
C GLY A 55 43.69 -57.30 -42.42
N GLN A 56 44.88 -56.70 -42.32
CA GLN A 56 45.03 -55.31 -41.90
C GLN A 56 45.13 -54.38 -43.11
N GLU A 57 44.27 -53.36 -43.12
CA GLU A 57 44.23 -52.26 -44.10
C GLU A 57 45.28 -51.18 -43.78
N VAL A 58 45.99 -50.69 -44.81
CA VAL A 58 47.00 -49.62 -44.69
C VAL A 58 46.34 -48.26 -45.00
N PRO A 59 46.34 -47.28 -44.07
CA PRO A 59 45.69 -45.99 -44.29
C PRO A 59 46.45 -45.11 -45.30
N CYS A 60 45.71 -44.42 -46.16
CA CYS A 60 46.23 -43.53 -47.19
C CYS A 60 47.02 -42.35 -46.60
N SER A 61 48.23 -42.12 -47.09
CA SER A 61 49.16 -41.09 -46.59
C SER A 61 48.73 -39.65 -46.89
N VAL A 62 47.91 -39.43 -47.94
CA VAL A 62 47.50 -38.08 -48.38
C VAL A 62 46.35 -37.54 -47.54
N CYS A 63 45.33 -38.37 -47.25
CA CYS A 63 44.21 -37.99 -46.37
C CYS A 63 44.36 -38.50 -44.94
N SER A 64 45.48 -39.17 -44.62
CA SER A 64 45.73 -39.80 -43.32
C SER A 64 44.57 -40.70 -42.86
N GLY A 65 44.04 -41.52 -43.78
CA GLY A 65 42.95 -42.45 -43.49
C GLY A 65 41.53 -41.88 -43.55
N LYS A 66 41.34 -40.58 -43.80
CA LYS A 66 40.02 -39.94 -43.72
C LYS A 66 39.18 -39.97 -45.01
N GLY A 67 39.79 -40.29 -46.15
CA GLY A 67 39.12 -40.27 -47.45
C GLY A 67 38.89 -38.87 -48.05
N GLU A 68 39.11 -37.78 -47.32
CA GLU A 68 38.86 -36.39 -47.76
C GLU A 68 39.96 -35.41 -47.32
N VAL A 69 40.12 -34.29 -48.04
CA VAL A 69 41.14 -33.23 -47.83
C VAL A 69 40.46 -31.86 -47.64
N GLU A 70 40.88 -31.11 -46.63
CA GLU A 70 40.35 -29.78 -46.27
C GLU A 70 40.75 -28.67 -47.26
N VAL A 71 39.79 -27.82 -47.63
CA VAL A 71 39.99 -26.58 -48.41
C VAL A 71 39.73 -25.38 -47.51
N THR A 72 40.70 -24.46 -47.39
CA THR A 72 40.64 -23.30 -46.48
C THR A 72 40.68 -21.95 -47.22
N GLU A 73 39.97 -20.94 -46.71
CA GLU A 73 40.01 -19.53 -47.14
C GLU A 73 40.47 -18.61 -45.99
N GLU A 74 40.89 -17.39 -46.31
CA GLU A 74 41.32 -16.38 -45.33
C GLU A 74 40.17 -15.89 -44.45
N CYS A 75 40.43 -15.72 -43.15
CA CYS A 75 39.41 -15.26 -42.20
C CYS A 75 39.09 -13.77 -42.42
N PRO A 76 37.82 -13.40 -42.68
CA PRO A 76 37.43 -12.03 -42.98
C PRO A 76 37.58 -11.08 -41.78
N GLU A 77 37.42 -11.58 -40.55
CA GLU A 77 37.45 -10.75 -39.34
C GLU A 77 38.87 -10.28 -38.97
N CYS A 78 39.88 -11.12 -39.18
CA CYS A 78 41.28 -10.75 -38.93
C CYS A 78 42.08 -10.48 -40.22
N GLN A 79 41.45 -10.57 -41.39
CA GLN A 79 42.10 -10.44 -42.71
C GLN A 79 43.39 -11.26 -42.80
N GLY A 80 43.32 -12.55 -42.42
CA GLY A 80 44.48 -13.45 -42.43
C GLY A 80 45.48 -13.31 -41.27
N LYS A 81 45.39 -12.28 -40.42
CA LYS A 81 46.40 -11.98 -39.37
C LYS A 81 46.28 -12.80 -38.09
N GLY A 82 45.14 -13.44 -37.83
CA GLY A 82 44.88 -14.24 -36.63
C GLY A 82 44.67 -13.46 -35.32
N GLU A 83 44.91 -12.15 -35.30
CA GLU A 83 44.81 -11.27 -34.12
C GLU A 83 44.08 -9.96 -34.44
N ILE A 84 43.35 -9.42 -33.46
CA ILE A 84 42.58 -8.17 -33.54
C ILE A 84 43.05 -7.22 -32.43
N ASN A 85 43.27 -5.94 -32.78
CA ASN A 85 43.62 -4.89 -31.82
C ASN A 85 42.35 -4.30 -31.19
N LEU A 86 42.27 -4.28 -29.85
CA LEU A 86 41.14 -3.74 -29.08
C LEU A 86 41.58 -2.60 -28.15
N CYS A 87 40.71 -1.60 -27.96
CA CYS A 87 40.84 -0.51 -26.99
C CYS A 87 40.90 -1.07 -25.57
N THR A 88 41.86 -0.59 -24.77
CA THR A 88 42.17 -1.12 -23.44
C THR A 88 41.10 -0.77 -22.40
N LYS A 89 40.35 0.33 -22.59
CA LYS A 89 39.30 0.79 -21.65
C LYS A 89 37.91 0.23 -21.95
N CYS A 90 37.51 0.15 -23.22
CA CYS A 90 36.14 -0.22 -23.61
C CYS A 90 36.04 -1.46 -24.53
N GLY A 91 37.16 -2.03 -24.97
CA GLY A 91 37.17 -3.25 -25.79
C GLY A 91 36.77 -3.08 -27.26
N LYS A 92 36.53 -1.86 -27.77
CA LYS A 92 36.23 -1.62 -29.20
C LYS A 92 37.43 -1.93 -30.11
N PRO A 93 37.25 -2.47 -31.33
CA PRO A 93 38.34 -2.65 -32.29
C PRO A 93 38.97 -1.33 -32.70
N ILE A 94 40.29 -1.27 -32.75
CA ILE A 94 41.07 -0.09 -33.14
C ILE A 94 42.14 -0.46 -34.17
N GLU A 95 42.37 0.40 -35.15
CA GLU A 95 43.38 0.15 -36.18
C GLU A 95 44.82 0.29 -35.61
N LYS A 96 45.05 1.30 -34.77
CA LYS A 96 46.33 1.61 -34.11
C LYS A 96 46.10 2.31 -32.76
N GLY A 97 47.02 2.12 -31.81
CA GLY A 97 47.00 2.75 -30.48
C GLY A 97 46.44 1.84 -29.37
N ASP A 98 46.31 2.38 -28.16
CA ASP A 98 45.82 1.66 -26.98
C ASP A 98 44.39 2.07 -26.53
N TYR A 99 43.88 3.23 -26.97
CA TYR A 99 42.56 3.77 -26.64
C TYR A 99 41.82 4.25 -27.89
N CYS A 100 40.50 4.08 -27.94
CA CYS A 100 39.65 4.67 -28.98
C CYS A 100 39.39 6.16 -28.71
N ASP A 101 38.90 6.90 -29.70
CA ASP A 101 38.62 8.34 -29.60
C ASP A 101 37.69 8.69 -28.43
N ASP A 102 36.72 7.82 -28.10
CA ASP A 102 35.82 8.02 -26.96
C ASP A 102 36.51 7.89 -25.58
N CYS A 103 37.65 7.20 -25.51
CA CYS A 103 38.35 6.83 -24.28
C CYS A 103 39.62 7.63 -24.02
N GLN A 104 39.91 8.65 -24.84
CA GLN A 104 40.97 9.63 -24.59
C GLN A 104 40.57 10.56 -23.42
N ASP A 105 41.54 11.03 -22.65
CA ASP A 105 41.29 11.95 -21.53
C ASP A 105 40.73 13.28 -22.05
N LYS A 106 39.52 13.63 -21.59
CA LYS A 106 38.83 14.87 -21.95
C LYS A 106 39.10 15.95 -20.88
N PRO A 107 39.35 17.22 -21.27
CA PRO A 107 39.46 18.30 -20.31
C PRO A 107 38.16 18.48 -19.53
N ARG A 108 38.26 18.65 -18.21
CA ARG A 108 37.12 18.90 -17.32
C ARG A 108 36.81 20.38 -17.24
N VAL A 109 35.53 20.71 -17.27
CA VAL A 109 35.01 22.06 -17.08
C VAL A 109 34.00 22.03 -15.96
N TYR A 110 34.22 22.86 -14.96
CA TYR A 110 33.37 22.94 -13.78
C TYR A 110 32.24 23.96 -13.95
N ILE A 111 31.04 23.59 -13.50
CA ILE A 111 29.94 24.54 -13.23
C ILE A 111 29.79 24.60 -11.72
N LEU A 112 29.92 25.80 -11.15
CA LEU A 112 29.72 26.01 -9.72
C LEU A 112 28.23 26.01 -9.38
N HIS A 113 27.90 25.44 -8.22
CA HIS A 113 26.59 25.59 -7.62
C HIS A 113 26.30 27.08 -7.29
N PRO A 114 25.05 27.57 -7.38
CA PRO A 114 24.70 28.97 -7.05
C PRO A 114 25.15 29.43 -5.65
N ALA A 115 25.17 28.50 -4.68
CA ALA A 115 25.60 28.72 -3.30
C ALA A 115 27.13 28.69 -3.08
N SER A 116 27.93 28.45 -4.13
CA SER A 116 29.39 28.32 -4.02
C SER A 116 30.04 29.64 -3.61
N GLU A 117 31.08 29.52 -2.80
CA GLU A 117 31.88 30.61 -2.25
C GLU A 117 33.32 30.56 -2.76
N LEU A 118 34.11 31.58 -2.41
CA LEU A 118 35.50 31.74 -2.88
C LEU A 118 36.41 30.56 -2.52
N GLN A 119 36.05 29.77 -1.52
CA GLN A 119 36.80 28.61 -1.05
C GLN A 119 36.59 27.38 -1.94
N ASP A 120 35.53 27.36 -2.75
CA ASP A 120 35.17 26.24 -3.64
C ASP A 120 35.86 26.35 -5.01
N LEU A 121 36.70 27.37 -5.20
CA LEU A 121 37.47 27.60 -6.42
C LEU A 121 38.85 26.96 -6.30
N GLU A 122 39.23 26.18 -7.32
CA GLU A 122 40.57 25.59 -7.42
C GLU A 122 41.42 26.36 -8.43
N LEU A 123 42.66 26.64 -8.05
CA LEU A 123 43.63 27.31 -8.92
C LEU A 123 44.00 26.40 -10.09
N GLY A 124 43.99 26.96 -11.31
CA GLY A 124 44.37 26.25 -12.53
C GLY A 124 43.24 25.46 -13.21
N GLU A 125 42.10 25.28 -12.56
CA GLU A 125 40.95 24.58 -13.13
C GLU A 125 40.08 25.47 -14.03
N HIS A 126 39.30 24.83 -14.89
CA HIS A 126 38.46 25.50 -15.90
C HIS A 126 37.00 25.56 -15.46
N TYR A 127 36.38 26.74 -15.53
CA TYR A 127 35.00 26.96 -15.14
C TYR A 127 34.19 27.56 -16.28
N LYS A 128 32.90 27.24 -16.32
CA LYS A 128 31.93 27.92 -17.19
C LYS A 128 31.34 29.12 -16.44
N GLY A 129 31.37 30.29 -17.06
CA GLY A 129 30.82 31.52 -16.47
C GLY A 129 30.07 32.37 -17.49
N LYS A 130 29.29 33.33 -16.99
CA LYS A 130 28.47 34.25 -17.79
C LYS A 130 28.95 35.69 -17.63
N ILE A 131 29.10 36.41 -18.73
CA ILE A 131 29.56 37.81 -18.69
C ILE A 131 28.46 38.69 -18.11
N THR A 132 28.79 39.45 -17.07
CA THR A 132 27.87 40.40 -16.44
C THR A 132 28.20 41.84 -16.77
N ARG A 133 29.48 42.18 -16.96
CA ARG A 133 29.91 43.54 -17.31
C ARG A 133 31.16 43.52 -18.18
N VAL A 134 31.22 44.43 -19.14
CA VAL A 134 32.36 44.61 -20.04
C VAL A 134 32.89 46.03 -19.85
N GLU A 135 34.18 46.17 -19.60
CA GLU A 135 34.89 47.43 -19.41
C GLU A 135 36.15 47.47 -20.30
N ASP A 136 36.72 48.65 -20.53
CA ASP A 136 37.89 48.82 -21.41
C ASP A 136 39.14 48.03 -20.96
N TYR A 137 39.21 47.70 -19.67
CA TYR A 137 40.33 47.00 -19.04
C TYR A 137 40.05 45.51 -18.75
N GLY A 138 38.84 45.02 -19.01
CA GLY A 138 38.50 43.61 -18.78
C GLY A 138 37.00 43.33 -18.68
N VAL A 139 36.69 42.06 -18.49
CA VAL A 139 35.34 41.51 -18.48
C VAL A 139 35.05 40.87 -17.13
N PHE A 140 33.94 41.23 -16.50
CA PHE A 140 33.45 40.59 -15.28
C PHE A 140 32.61 39.38 -15.65
N VAL A 141 33.02 38.21 -15.16
CA VAL A 141 32.38 36.93 -15.40
C VAL A 141 31.80 36.43 -14.09
N SER A 142 30.49 36.21 -14.05
CA SER A 142 29.81 35.52 -12.95
C SER A 142 30.06 34.02 -13.08
N LEU A 143 30.66 33.44 -12.04
CA LEU A 143 30.86 32.00 -11.90
C LEU A 143 29.73 31.36 -11.07
N SER A 144 29.14 32.12 -10.14
CA SER A 144 27.93 31.75 -9.38
C SER A 144 27.11 33.01 -9.05
N LYS A 145 25.96 32.86 -8.36
CA LYS A 145 25.10 33.98 -7.93
C LYS A 145 25.86 35.00 -7.06
N LYS A 146 26.90 34.55 -6.33
CA LYS A 146 27.69 35.38 -5.39
C LYS A 146 29.16 35.50 -5.78
N LEU A 147 29.62 34.81 -6.82
CA LEU A 147 31.03 34.82 -7.24
C LEU A 147 31.23 35.46 -8.61
N TYR A 148 32.12 36.43 -8.64
CA TYR A 148 32.53 37.15 -9.83
C TYR A 148 34.04 37.12 -9.96
N GLY A 149 34.54 36.91 -11.17
CA GLY A 149 35.95 37.05 -11.50
C GLY A 149 36.16 38.07 -12.62
N LEU A 150 37.38 38.60 -12.68
CA LEU A 150 37.80 39.58 -13.68
C LEU A 150 38.75 38.93 -14.70
N LEU A 151 38.31 38.90 -15.95
CA LEU A 151 39.12 38.54 -17.11
C LEU A 151 39.78 39.80 -17.67
N ARG A 152 41.09 39.99 -17.45
CA ARG A 152 41.79 41.21 -17.91
C ARG A 152 42.15 41.10 -19.39
N MET A 153 41.62 41.99 -20.21
CA MET A 153 41.91 42.06 -21.63
C MET A 153 41.68 43.47 -22.16
N ARG A 154 42.54 43.92 -23.09
CA ARG A 154 42.35 45.20 -23.80
C ARG A 154 41.43 44.97 -24.99
N SER A 155 40.37 45.78 -25.11
CA SER A 155 39.36 45.68 -26.18
C SER A 155 38.69 44.31 -26.28
N PRO A 156 37.90 43.90 -25.25
CA PRO A 156 37.25 42.61 -25.24
C PRO A 156 36.21 42.46 -26.37
N PRO A 157 36.25 41.38 -27.16
CA PRO A 157 35.32 41.13 -28.27
C PRO A 157 34.00 40.50 -27.80
N TYR A 158 33.64 40.65 -26.53
CA TYR A 158 32.53 39.93 -25.90
C TYR A 158 31.39 40.86 -25.51
N SER A 159 30.17 40.32 -25.50
CA SER A 159 28.95 41.04 -25.09
C SER A 159 28.46 40.60 -23.72
N VAL A 160 27.73 41.49 -23.03
CA VAL A 160 27.05 41.13 -21.77
C VAL A 160 26.04 40.01 -22.03
N GLY A 161 26.08 38.97 -21.20
CA GLY A 161 25.20 37.81 -21.28
C GLY A 161 25.80 36.59 -22.01
N GLU A 162 26.93 36.72 -22.71
CA GLU A 162 27.63 35.60 -23.34
C GLU A 162 28.23 34.63 -22.29
N GLU A 163 28.24 33.34 -22.62
CA GLU A 163 28.89 32.30 -21.81
C GLU A 163 30.29 32.00 -22.34
N LEU A 164 31.27 31.83 -21.44
CA LEU A 164 32.64 31.47 -21.79
C LEU A 164 33.27 30.51 -20.78
N PHE A 165 34.31 29.81 -21.23
CA PHE A 165 35.18 29.03 -20.36
C PHE A 165 36.35 29.90 -19.89
N VAL A 166 36.56 29.90 -18.58
CA VAL A 166 37.63 30.67 -17.92
C VAL A 166 38.48 29.74 -17.06
N GLN A 167 39.76 30.06 -16.93
CA GLN A 167 40.67 29.39 -16.03
C GLN A 167 40.94 30.31 -14.82
N ILE A 168 40.94 29.74 -13.61
CA ILE A 168 41.27 30.50 -12.40
C ILE A 168 42.79 30.66 -12.31
N MET A 169 43.27 31.89 -12.40
CA MET A 169 44.70 32.19 -12.34
C MET A 169 45.16 32.53 -10.92
N GLU A 170 44.35 33.32 -10.21
CA GLU A 170 44.67 33.78 -8.87
C GLU A 170 43.39 34.00 -8.06
N ILE A 171 43.40 33.58 -6.79
CA ILE A 171 42.29 33.77 -5.85
C ILE A 171 42.78 34.69 -4.72
N LYS A 172 42.23 35.90 -4.63
CA LYS A 172 42.61 36.89 -3.60
C LYS A 172 41.60 36.87 -2.46
N HIS A 173 41.72 35.88 -1.58
CA HIS A 173 40.80 35.66 -0.46
C HIS A 173 40.53 36.91 0.40
N HIS A 174 41.53 37.79 0.58
CA HIS A 174 41.42 39.00 1.40
C HIS A 174 40.63 40.15 0.76
N ARG A 175 40.44 40.15 -0.56
CA ARG A 175 39.65 41.14 -1.32
C ARG A 175 38.37 40.57 -1.92
N GLY A 176 38.22 39.25 -1.91
CA GLY A 176 37.15 38.55 -2.60
C GLY A 176 37.23 38.66 -4.12
N GLU A 177 38.42 38.93 -4.66
CA GLU A 177 38.66 39.08 -6.10
C GLU A 177 39.23 37.78 -6.68
N VAL A 178 38.79 37.42 -7.89
CA VAL A 178 39.29 36.27 -8.64
C VAL A 178 39.79 36.76 -10.00
N ASP A 179 41.07 36.55 -10.31
CA ASP A 179 41.62 36.88 -11.64
C ASP A 179 41.46 35.67 -12.57
N LEU A 180 40.90 35.92 -13.75
CA LEU A 180 40.55 34.90 -14.73
C LEU A 180 41.42 35.01 -15.99
N ALA A 181 41.67 33.88 -16.65
CA ALA A 181 42.23 33.81 -18.00
C ALA A 181 41.25 33.10 -18.96
N PRO A 182 41.30 33.38 -20.28
CA PRO A 182 40.41 32.72 -21.23
C PRO A 182 40.86 31.28 -21.46
N ALA A 183 39.95 30.33 -21.33
CA ALA A 183 40.21 28.91 -21.56
C ALA A 183 39.73 28.49 -22.95
N ALA A 184 40.66 28.27 -23.88
CA ALA A 184 40.35 27.82 -25.24
C ALA A 184 40.23 26.29 -25.31
N ILE A 185 39.14 25.73 -24.80
CA ILE A 185 38.88 24.29 -24.81
C ILE A 185 38.43 23.88 -26.22
N LYS A 186 39.30 23.15 -26.94
CA LYS A 186 39.04 22.64 -28.29
C LYS A 186 38.73 21.14 -28.22
N GLY A 187 37.59 20.72 -28.75
CA GLY A 187 37.17 19.31 -28.80
C GLY A 187 36.11 18.93 -27.76
N ALA A 188 35.94 17.63 -27.51
CA ALA A 188 35.00 17.11 -26.52
C ALA A 188 35.52 17.32 -25.09
N TYR A 189 34.69 17.85 -24.20
CA TYR A 189 35.01 18.13 -22.80
C TYR A 189 34.03 17.40 -21.85
N GLU A 190 34.43 17.21 -20.60
CA GLU A 190 33.58 16.68 -19.53
C GLU A 190 33.08 17.82 -18.66
N LEU A 191 31.76 17.94 -18.50
CA LEU A 191 31.13 18.98 -17.70
C LEU A 191 30.87 18.44 -16.29
N VAL A 192 31.56 18.98 -15.29
CA VAL A 192 31.47 18.54 -13.89
C VAL A 192 30.76 19.60 -13.07
N LYS A 193 29.61 19.28 -12.47
CA LYS A 193 28.94 20.21 -11.55
C LYS A 193 29.59 20.09 -10.17
N LEU A 194 30.18 21.17 -9.68
CA LEU A 194 30.82 21.21 -8.36
C LEU A 194 29.73 21.51 -7.33
N LYS A 195 29.39 20.49 -6.54
CA LYS A 195 28.42 20.59 -5.44
C LYS A 195 29.10 21.18 -4.21
N LYS A 196 28.40 22.08 -3.51
CA LYS A 196 28.81 22.51 -2.17
C LYS A 196 28.44 21.39 -1.19
N GLU A 197 29.42 20.77 -0.55
CA GLU A 197 29.16 19.89 0.58
C GLU A 197 28.71 20.73 1.78
N MET A 198 27.40 20.96 1.88
CA MET A 198 26.79 21.54 3.06
C MET A 198 26.40 20.41 4.01
N PRO A 199 26.70 20.53 5.32
CA PRO A 199 26.23 19.55 6.29
C PRO A 199 24.71 19.52 6.25
N ARG A 200 24.17 18.31 6.23
CA ARG A 200 22.74 18.07 6.31
C ARG A 200 22.18 18.66 7.59
N THR A 201 21.08 19.38 7.46
CA THR A 201 20.25 19.88 8.54
C THR A 201 18.99 19.02 8.60
N ARG A 202 18.57 18.60 9.80
CA ARG A 202 17.29 17.92 9.98
C ARG A 202 16.15 18.93 10.04
N ILE A 203 14.97 18.58 9.56
CA ILE A 203 13.81 19.48 9.51
C ILE A 203 13.47 20.03 10.90
N ALA A 204 13.46 19.19 11.95
CA ALA A 204 13.15 19.63 13.31
C ALA A 204 14.18 20.60 13.92
N ASP A 205 15.40 20.63 13.40
CA ASP A 205 16.43 21.57 13.85
C ASP A 205 16.26 22.96 13.19
N ILE A 206 15.43 23.07 12.14
CA ILE A 206 15.12 24.33 11.49
C ILE A 206 14.13 25.09 12.35
N THR A 207 14.55 26.27 12.82
CA THR A 207 13.71 27.12 13.66
C THR A 207 13.43 28.46 12.98
N PRO A 208 12.36 29.20 13.34
CA PRO A 208 12.08 30.52 12.78
C PRO A 208 13.23 31.53 12.95
N LYS A 209 14.13 31.31 13.93
CA LYS A 209 15.33 32.13 14.16
C LYS A 209 16.40 31.96 13.08
N MET A 210 16.32 30.89 12.29
CA MET A 210 17.25 30.59 11.19
C MET A 210 16.85 31.25 9.87
N LYS A 211 15.80 32.09 9.86
CA LYS A 211 15.39 32.85 8.68
C LYS A 211 16.59 33.54 8.02
N GLY A 212 16.73 33.35 6.71
CA GLY A 212 17.83 33.89 5.91
C GLY A 212 19.10 33.05 5.88
N ARG A 213 19.13 31.89 6.55
CA ARG A 213 20.26 30.94 6.48
C ARG A 213 20.01 29.89 5.42
N ASN A 214 21.08 29.50 4.73
CA ASN A 214 21.05 28.36 3.82
C ASN A 214 21.13 27.05 4.60
N VAL A 215 20.31 26.08 4.22
CA VAL A 215 20.28 24.74 4.77
C VAL A 215 20.33 23.70 3.65
N CYS A 216 20.86 22.52 3.97
CA CYS A 216 20.81 21.34 3.11
C CYS A 216 19.90 20.31 3.77
N LEU A 217 18.84 19.90 3.08
CA LEU A 217 17.90 18.90 3.57
C LEU A 217 18.01 17.66 2.68
N VAL A 218 17.94 16.49 3.29
CA VAL A 218 17.80 15.23 2.56
C VAL A 218 16.52 14.57 3.05
N GLY A 219 15.60 14.32 2.13
CA GLY A 219 14.27 13.80 2.44
C GLY A 219 13.55 13.24 1.22
N GLU A 220 12.42 12.60 1.47
CA GLU A 220 11.52 12.08 0.43
C GLU A 220 10.51 13.16 0.00
N VAL A 221 10.25 13.25 -1.30
CA VAL A 221 9.15 14.07 -1.83
C VAL A 221 7.83 13.35 -1.59
N VAL A 222 7.02 13.88 -0.67
CA VAL A 222 5.70 13.32 -0.31
C VAL A 222 4.60 13.87 -1.21
N GLN A 223 4.70 15.15 -1.59
CA GLN A 223 3.69 15.82 -2.42
C GLN A 223 4.32 16.89 -3.29
N ILE A 224 3.75 17.11 -4.48
CA ILE A 224 4.12 18.21 -5.38
C ILE A 224 2.84 19.00 -5.70
N GLN A 225 2.80 20.27 -5.32
CA GLN A 225 1.69 21.16 -5.60
C GLN A 225 2.14 22.27 -6.56
N GLN A 226 1.55 22.30 -7.75
CA GLN A 226 1.76 23.39 -8.70
C GLN A 226 0.79 24.52 -8.38
N THR A 227 1.33 25.66 -7.95
CA THR A 227 0.53 26.88 -7.70
C THR A 227 0.59 27.82 -8.90
N SER A 228 -0.14 28.94 -8.85
CA SER A 228 -0.01 30.00 -9.85
C SER A 228 1.36 30.71 -9.83
N GLY A 229 2.15 30.52 -8.77
CA GLY A 229 3.52 31.02 -8.63
C GLY A 229 4.53 29.88 -8.60
N PRO A 230 5.15 29.57 -7.44
CA PRO A 230 6.13 28.49 -7.32
C PRO A 230 5.50 27.09 -7.38
N THR A 231 6.32 26.11 -7.74
CA THR A 231 6.03 24.70 -7.45
C THR A 231 6.43 24.42 -6.01
N ILE A 232 5.50 23.92 -5.19
CA ILE A 232 5.74 23.58 -3.79
C ILE A 232 5.99 22.07 -3.70
N PHE A 233 7.15 21.70 -3.18
CA PHE A 233 7.51 20.33 -2.85
C PHE A 233 7.37 20.12 -1.35
N THR A 234 6.57 19.16 -0.94
CA THR A 234 6.49 18.72 0.47
C THR A 234 7.55 17.65 0.68
N ILE A 235 8.51 17.93 1.57
CA ILE A 235 9.66 17.08 1.84
C ILE A 235 9.56 16.53 3.26
N SER A 236 9.71 15.22 3.40
CA SER A 236 9.73 14.52 4.69
C SER A 236 11.11 13.93 4.97
N ASP A 237 11.60 14.10 6.20
CA ASP A 237 12.80 13.44 6.72
C ASP A 237 12.49 12.66 8.02
N GLU A 238 13.50 12.11 8.68
CA GLU A 238 13.31 11.34 9.93
C GLU A 238 12.68 12.16 11.08
N THR A 239 12.73 13.49 10.99
CA THR A 239 12.32 14.39 12.07
C THR A 239 11.00 15.12 11.80
N GLY A 240 10.57 15.27 10.56
CA GLY A 240 9.34 15.98 10.25
C GLY A 240 9.13 16.26 8.78
N ILE A 241 8.21 17.19 8.50
CA ILE A 241 7.84 17.63 7.15
C ILE A 241 8.08 19.13 7.02
N THR A 242 8.60 19.57 5.88
CA THR A 242 8.75 20.98 5.50
C THR A 242 8.43 21.19 4.02
N TRP A 243 8.20 22.44 3.63
CA TRP A 243 7.99 22.79 2.22
C TRP A 243 9.26 23.34 1.60
N ALA A 244 9.53 22.97 0.36
CA ALA A 244 10.54 23.55 -0.51
C ALA A 244 9.82 24.21 -1.70
N ALA A 245 9.86 25.53 -1.78
CA ALA A 245 9.31 26.29 -2.89
C ALA A 245 10.37 26.47 -3.98
N ALA A 246 10.05 26.05 -5.20
CA ALA A 246 10.87 26.25 -6.37
C ALA A 246 10.17 27.21 -7.33
N PHE A 247 10.86 28.27 -7.74
CA PHE A 247 10.33 29.27 -8.64
C PHE A 247 11.25 29.43 -9.85
N ASP A 248 10.66 29.41 -11.05
CA ASP A 248 11.33 29.75 -12.31
C ASP A 248 10.48 30.79 -13.05
N GLU A 249 9.31 30.38 -13.55
CA GLU A 249 8.30 31.26 -14.17
C GLU A 249 6.90 30.98 -13.59
N PRO A 250 6.00 32.00 -13.57
CA PRO A 250 4.64 31.82 -13.05
C PRO A 250 3.90 30.67 -13.75
N GLY A 251 3.48 29.67 -12.97
CA GLY A 251 2.68 28.54 -13.46
C GLY A 251 3.46 27.45 -14.21
N VAL A 252 4.80 27.52 -14.27
CA VAL A 252 5.63 26.45 -14.87
C VAL A 252 6.10 25.49 -13.77
N ARG A 253 5.94 24.17 -14.00
CA ARG A 253 6.47 23.13 -13.10
C ARG A 253 7.99 23.13 -13.13
N VAL A 254 8.61 23.50 -12.02
CA VAL A 254 10.06 23.43 -11.82
C VAL A 254 10.45 21.98 -11.50
N TYR A 255 11.61 21.52 -11.99
CA TYR A 255 12.10 20.14 -11.81
C TYR A 255 11.13 19.02 -12.25
N PRO A 256 10.75 18.95 -13.54
CA PRO A 256 9.80 17.93 -14.04
C PRO A 256 10.29 16.48 -13.89
N ASN A 257 11.61 16.28 -13.70
CA ASN A 257 12.23 15.00 -13.46
C ASN A 257 12.13 14.51 -12.00
N ILE A 258 11.69 15.37 -11.08
CA ILE A 258 11.44 15.02 -9.68
C ILE A 258 9.98 14.64 -9.55
N ASN A 259 9.76 13.41 -9.07
CA ASN A 259 8.45 12.85 -8.80
C ASN A 259 8.29 12.56 -7.31
N ILE A 260 7.05 12.26 -6.92
CA ILE A 260 6.74 11.74 -5.59
C ILE A 260 7.54 10.44 -5.37
N ASP A 261 7.87 10.15 -4.11
CA ASP A 261 8.73 9.06 -3.66
C ASP A 261 10.20 9.18 -4.10
N ASN A 262 10.60 10.30 -4.68
CA ASN A 262 12.01 10.53 -4.99
C ASN A 262 12.71 11.02 -3.73
N MET A 263 13.81 10.36 -3.38
CA MET A 263 14.76 10.90 -2.42
C MET A 263 15.47 12.09 -3.05
N VAL A 264 15.43 13.24 -2.38
CA VAL A 264 16.01 14.47 -2.88
C VAL A 264 16.90 15.13 -1.84
N GLU A 265 17.92 15.81 -2.35
CA GLU A 265 18.70 16.80 -1.64
C GLU A 265 18.18 18.19 -2.02
N VAL A 266 17.71 18.96 -1.04
CA VAL A 266 17.23 20.32 -1.22
C VAL A 266 18.23 21.27 -0.59
N LEU A 267 18.76 22.18 -1.40
CA LEU A 267 19.55 23.31 -0.94
C LEU A 267 18.71 24.57 -1.08
N GLY A 268 18.57 25.34 -0.01
CA GLY A 268 17.78 26.56 -0.07
C GLY A 268 17.87 27.41 1.19
N GLU A 269 17.23 28.57 1.12
CA GLU A 269 17.20 29.56 2.20
C GLU A 269 15.95 29.37 3.06
N VAL A 270 16.12 29.37 4.39
CA VAL A 270 14.99 29.31 5.33
C VAL A 270 14.19 30.60 5.27
N SER A 271 12.92 30.49 4.91
CA SER A 271 11.92 31.55 4.86
C SER A 271 10.71 31.21 5.73
N LEU A 272 9.81 32.18 5.88
CA LEU A 272 8.55 32.01 6.62
C LEU A 272 7.39 32.40 5.70
N HIS A 273 6.46 31.47 5.50
CA HIS A 273 5.23 31.69 4.74
C HIS A 273 4.02 31.42 5.65
N GLY A 274 3.16 32.44 5.84
CA GLY A 274 2.02 32.31 6.78
C GLY A 274 2.42 32.01 8.23
N GLY A 275 3.66 32.33 8.63
CA GLY A 275 4.21 32.00 9.96
C GLY A 275 4.78 30.58 10.09
N LYS A 276 4.65 29.72 9.06
CA LYS A 276 5.27 28.39 9.02
C LYS A 276 6.60 28.42 8.25
N ILE A 277 7.49 27.47 8.54
CA ILE A 277 8.81 27.36 7.91
C ILE A 277 8.65 26.87 6.47
N GLN A 278 9.31 27.54 5.53
CA GLN A 278 9.38 27.16 4.12
C GLN A 278 10.82 27.38 3.63
N ILE A 279 11.31 26.49 2.78
CA ILE A 279 12.64 26.60 2.17
C ILE A 279 12.47 27.17 0.77
N GLU A 280 13.03 28.34 0.51
CA GLU A 280 13.15 28.86 -0.86
C GLU A 280 14.28 28.08 -1.53
N SER A 281 13.92 27.11 -2.36
CA SER A 281 14.88 26.20 -2.97
C SER A 281 15.74 26.92 -4.00
N GLU A 282 17.05 26.79 -3.85
CA GLU A 282 18.04 27.17 -4.86
C GLU A 282 18.30 25.99 -5.81
N SER A 283 18.32 24.77 -5.26
CA SER A 283 18.41 23.53 -6.04
C SER A 283 17.65 22.40 -5.35
N ILE A 284 17.09 21.51 -6.17
CA ILE A 284 16.55 20.22 -5.74
C ILE A 284 17.11 19.16 -6.66
N GLU A 285 17.83 18.20 -6.09
CA GLU A 285 18.47 17.13 -6.86
C GLU A 285 18.05 15.77 -6.34
N ARG A 286 17.80 14.84 -7.26
CA ARG A 286 17.46 13.46 -6.91
C ARG A 286 18.70 12.70 -6.45
N LEU A 287 18.60 12.02 -5.31
CA LEU A 287 19.58 11.08 -4.83
C LEU A 287 19.42 9.72 -5.54
N HIS A 288 20.55 9.05 -5.78
CA HIS A 288 20.61 7.77 -6.47
C HIS A 288 21.57 6.82 -5.75
N GLY A 289 21.43 5.51 -5.96
CA GLY A 289 22.34 4.51 -5.43
C GLY A 289 22.25 4.35 -3.91
N SER A 290 23.40 4.08 -3.28
CA SER A 290 23.52 3.83 -1.83
C SER A 290 22.95 4.95 -0.98
N ASP A 291 23.19 6.20 -1.37
CA ASP A 291 22.85 7.38 -0.56
C ASP A 291 21.33 7.53 -0.43
N ALA A 292 20.60 7.22 -1.52
CA ALA A 292 19.14 7.20 -1.51
C ALA A 292 18.60 6.06 -0.63
N THR A 293 19.19 4.86 -0.72
CA THR A 293 18.78 3.70 0.09
C THR A 293 19.03 3.93 1.58
N GLU A 294 20.20 4.45 1.94
CA GLU A 294 20.55 4.75 3.34
C GLU A 294 19.69 5.89 3.90
N ALA A 295 19.43 6.93 3.10
CA ALA A 295 18.50 7.99 3.51
C ALA A 295 17.08 7.47 3.70
N ARG A 296 16.58 6.64 2.78
CA ARG A 296 15.26 6.02 2.91
C ARG A 296 15.16 5.13 4.16
N GLN A 297 16.13 4.25 4.38
CA GLN A 297 16.14 3.38 5.56
C GLN A 297 16.11 4.19 6.87
N ARG A 298 16.90 5.28 6.95
CA ARG A 298 16.88 6.16 8.13
C ARG A 298 15.53 6.83 8.36
N ILE A 299 14.88 7.28 7.29
CA ILE A 299 13.55 7.87 7.36
C ILE A 299 12.55 6.82 7.83
N ASP A 300 12.58 5.63 7.21
CA ASP A 300 11.67 4.54 7.54
C ASP A 300 11.81 4.07 9.00
N GLU A 301 13.02 3.86 9.49
CA GLU A 301 13.26 3.44 10.88
C GLU A 301 12.77 4.51 11.88
N ALA A 302 12.96 5.79 11.56
CA ALA A 302 12.55 6.87 12.44
C ALA A 302 11.04 7.12 12.42
N LEU A 303 10.41 7.03 11.25
CA LEU A 303 8.96 7.10 11.12
C LEU A 303 8.30 5.92 11.83
N ASP A 304 8.88 4.72 11.77
CA ASP A 304 8.37 3.53 12.45
C ASP A 304 8.38 3.73 13.96
N LYS A 305 9.49 4.26 14.49
CA LYS A 305 9.62 4.58 15.91
C LYS A 305 8.67 5.69 16.36
N ARG A 306 8.47 6.74 15.54
CA ARG A 306 7.56 7.85 15.85
C ARG A 306 6.08 7.44 15.78
N ALA A 307 5.78 6.46 14.94
CA ALA A 307 4.44 5.92 14.80
C ALA A 307 3.99 5.13 16.02
N GLU A 308 4.91 4.68 16.89
CA GLU A 308 4.55 4.03 18.16
C GLU A 308 3.58 4.92 18.97
N PRO A 309 2.48 4.35 19.48
CA PRO A 309 1.52 5.10 20.28
C PRO A 309 2.16 5.53 21.60
N GLU A 310 1.99 6.80 21.96
CA GLU A 310 2.54 7.38 23.20
C GLU A 310 1.87 6.80 24.44
N ASN A 311 0.59 6.43 24.32
CA ASN A 311 -0.19 5.79 25.36
C ASN A 311 -0.68 4.42 24.88
N THR A 312 -0.44 3.40 25.70
CA THR A 312 -0.92 2.03 25.50
C THR A 312 -1.83 1.55 26.62
N GLU A 313 -2.14 2.42 27.59
CA GLU A 313 -3.06 2.12 28.69
C GLU A 313 -4.47 1.86 28.15
N LEU A 314 -5.12 0.83 28.66
CA LEU A 314 -6.50 0.47 28.30
C LEU A 314 -7.50 1.30 29.11
N ILE A 315 -8.67 1.59 28.53
CA ILE A 315 -9.80 2.18 29.26
C ILE A 315 -10.41 1.12 30.18
N GLN A 316 -10.55 -0.11 29.67
CA GLN A 316 -11.11 -1.23 30.42
C GLN A 316 -10.05 -2.29 30.75
N ASP A 317 -10.05 -2.74 32.02
CA ASP A 317 -9.10 -3.73 32.54
C ASP A 317 -9.60 -5.19 32.42
N ALA A 318 -10.33 -5.51 31.35
CA ALA A 318 -10.89 -6.85 31.16
C ALA A 318 -9.82 -7.82 30.60
N PRO A 319 -9.81 -9.11 31.03
CA PRO A 319 -8.79 -10.07 30.59
C PRO A 319 -8.69 -10.23 29.08
N ILE A 320 -9.82 -10.18 28.36
CA ILE A 320 -9.84 -10.29 26.90
C ILE A 320 -9.25 -9.04 26.23
N ILE A 321 -9.55 -7.84 26.75
CA ILE A 321 -9.01 -6.57 26.24
C ILE A 321 -7.50 -6.50 26.47
N GLN A 322 -7.02 -6.96 27.63
CA GLN A 322 -5.58 -7.08 27.91
C GLN A 322 -4.84 -7.97 26.90
N LYS A 323 -5.44 -9.11 26.52
CA LYS A 323 -4.87 -9.98 25.48
C LYS A 323 -4.88 -9.35 24.09
N LEU A 324 -5.89 -8.53 23.78
CA LEU A 324 -6.00 -7.80 22.51
C LEU A 324 -5.09 -6.57 22.44
N GLN A 325 -4.58 -6.07 23.57
CA GLN A 325 -3.74 -4.87 23.64
C GLN A 325 -2.58 -4.88 22.63
N PRO A 326 -1.79 -5.96 22.44
CA PRO A 326 -0.70 -5.95 21.47
C PRO A 326 -1.19 -5.73 20.03
N ARG A 327 -2.35 -6.31 19.67
CA ARG A 327 -2.96 -6.14 18.34
C ARG A 327 -3.52 -4.73 18.17
N LEU A 328 -4.14 -4.16 19.21
CA LEU A 328 -4.61 -2.76 19.23
C LEU A 328 -3.44 -1.78 19.08
N VAL A 329 -2.31 -2.03 19.76
CA VAL A 329 -1.08 -1.23 19.63
C VAL A 329 -0.52 -1.31 18.22
N ALA A 330 -0.51 -2.50 17.60
CA ALA A 330 -0.10 -2.66 16.21
C ALA A 330 -1.01 -1.89 15.25
N ALA A 331 -2.33 -1.93 15.45
CA ALA A 331 -3.30 -1.19 14.64
C ALA A 331 -3.11 0.33 14.79
N ALA A 332 -2.93 0.81 16.02
CA ALA A 332 -2.66 2.22 16.30
C ALA A 332 -1.36 2.68 15.63
N LYS A 333 -0.30 1.87 15.70
CA LYS A 333 0.98 2.13 15.05
C LYS A 333 0.84 2.20 13.53
N ALA A 334 0.14 1.25 12.90
CA ALA A 334 -0.11 1.25 11.46
C ALA A 334 -0.85 2.52 11.00
N ILE A 335 -1.90 2.91 11.71
CA ILE A 335 -2.67 4.13 11.42
C ILE A 335 -1.80 5.39 11.58
N ARG A 336 -1.08 5.52 12.69
CA ARG A 336 -0.16 6.65 12.93
C ARG A 336 0.95 6.71 11.88
N ARG A 337 1.49 5.55 11.47
CA ARG A 337 2.51 5.45 10.43
C ARG A 337 1.97 5.95 9.09
N ALA A 338 0.79 5.49 8.68
CA ALA A 338 0.17 5.94 7.43
C ALA A 338 -0.04 7.47 7.38
N ILE A 339 -0.46 8.07 8.50
CA ILE A 339 -0.59 9.52 8.66
C ILE A 339 0.76 10.23 8.45
N MET A 340 1.83 9.72 9.04
CA MET A 340 3.17 10.31 8.93
C MET A 340 3.81 10.10 7.54
N ASP A 341 3.50 8.99 6.88
CA ASP A 341 3.93 8.70 5.50
C ASP A 341 3.19 9.54 4.44
N GLY A 342 2.17 10.30 4.85
CA GLY A 342 1.32 11.07 3.95
C GLY A 342 0.35 10.22 3.12
N ARG A 343 0.02 9.01 3.58
CA ARG A 343 -0.99 8.15 2.95
C ARG A 343 -2.38 8.60 3.38
N SER A 344 -3.36 8.45 2.49
CA SER A 344 -4.75 8.60 2.86
C SER A 344 -5.21 7.42 3.73
N ILE A 345 -6.22 7.63 4.58
CA ILE A 345 -6.84 6.58 5.37
C ILE A 345 -8.28 6.40 4.88
N LEU A 346 -8.59 5.19 4.45
CA LEU A 346 -9.93 4.78 4.07
C LEU A 346 -10.51 3.89 5.18
N VAL A 347 -11.48 4.42 5.91
CA VAL A 347 -12.23 3.66 6.93
C VAL A 347 -13.52 3.14 6.32
N ARG A 348 -13.69 1.83 6.29
CA ARG A 348 -14.94 1.15 6.00
C ARG A 348 -15.52 0.62 7.30
N HIS A 349 -16.83 0.77 7.48
CA HIS A 349 -17.51 0.22 8.65
C HIS A 349 -18.90 -0.28 8.31
N HIS A 350 -19.46 -1.19 9.09
CA HIS A 350 -20.85 -1.61 8.93
C HIS A 350 -21.83 -0.45 9.26
N ALA A 351 -23.00 -0.45 8.61
CA ALA A 351 -23.95 0.66 8.59
C ALA A 351 -25.02 0.58 9.69
N ASP A 352 -24.60 0.30 10.92
CA ASP A 352 -25.42 0.23 12.13
C ASP A 352 -24.79 1.01 13.28
N ALA A 353 -25.41 0.93 14.47
CA ALA A 353 -24.94 1.63 15.65
C ALA A 353 -23.50 1.31 16.05
N ASP A 354 -23.08 0.03 16.05
CA ASP A 354 -21.74 -0.38 16.45
C ASP A 354 -20.68 0.08 15.44
N GLY A 355 -20.84 -0.29 14.16
CA GLY A 355 -19.93 0.10 13.10
C GLY A 355 -19.82 1.62 12.93
N ILE A 356 -20.91 2.38 13.08
CA ILE A 356 -20.85 3.86 13.03
C ILE A 356 -20.09 4.43 14.23
N CYS A 357 -20.30 3.90 15.44
CA CYS A 357 -19.51 4.30 16.60
C CYS A 357 -18.01 4.02 16.36
N ALA A 358 -17.69 2.85 15.81
CA ALA A 358 -16.33 2.44 15.51
C ALA A 358 -15.65 3.36 14.48
N GLY A 359 -16.30 3.58 13.34
CA GLY A 359 -15.78 4.43 12.29
C GLY A 359 -15.63 5.90 12.72
N VAL A 360 -16.57 6.43 13.50
CA VAL A 360 -16.50 7.81 14.02
C VAL A 360 -15.40 7.94 15.09
N ALA A 361 -15.18 6.95 15.94
CA ALA A 361 -14.10 6.98 16.93
C ALA A 361 -12.72 7.14 16.27
N VAL A 362 -12.43 6.32 15.24
CA VAL A 362 -11.19 6.45 14.45
C VAL A 362 -11.14 7.77 13.69
N GLU A 363 -12.25 8.22 13.09
CA GLU A 363 -12.31 9.54 12.43
C GLU A 363 -11.88 10.66 13.38
N LYS A 364 -12.40 10.67 14.62
CA LYS A 364 -12.08 11.73 15.59
C LYS A 364 -10.63 11.67 16.07
N ALA A 365 -10.02 10.48 16.15
CA ALA A 365 -8.62 10.33 16.53
C ALA A 365 -7.66 10.75 15.40
N VAL A 366 -7.97 10.39 14.15
CA VAL A 366 -7.10 10.57 12.98
C VAL A 366 -7.07 12.01 12.47
N ILE A 367 -8.24 12.67 12.38
CA ILE A 367 -8.35 14.01 11.77
C ILE A 367 -7.45 15.07 12.43
N PRO A 368 -7.39 15.19 13.78
CA PRO A 368 -6.51 16.16 14.42
C PRO A 368 -5.04 15.97 14.05
N LEU A 369 -4.57 14.72 13.97
CA LEU A 369 -3.19 14.41 13.59
C LEU A 369 -2.92 14.76 12.12
N LEU A 370 -3.88 14.49 11.22
CA LEU A 370 -3.78 14.91 9.82
C LEU A 370 -3.69 16.43 9.67
N GLN A 371 -4.47 17.20 10.45
CA GLN A 371 -4.47 18.66 10.43
C GLN A 371 -3.18 19.27 11.01
N GLU A 372 -2.56 18.61 11.98
CA GLU A 372 -1.27 19.03 12.52
C GLU A 372 -0.15 18.89 11.48
N ILE A 373 -0.14 17.76 10.76
CA ILE A 373 0.89 17.43 9.78
C ILE A 373 0.70 18.19 8.46
N ASN A 374 -0.55 18.37 8.02
CA ASN A 374 -0.88 19.04 6.77
C ASN A 374 -1.47 20.45 7.02
N PRO A 375 -0.76 21.55 6.67
CA PRO A 375 -1.29 22.92 6.79
C PRO A 375 -2.44 23.24 5.84
N ALA A 376 -2.63 22.43 4.81
CA ALA A 376 -3.67 22.66 3.84
C ALA A 376 -5.02 22.60 4.57
N ASN A 377 -5.82 23.66 4.44
CA ASN A 377 -7.09 23.80 5.15
C ASN A 377 -8.12 22.70 4.81
N ASP A 378 -7.83 21.86 3.81
CA ASP A 378 -8.69 20.78 3.29
C ASP A 378 -8.08 19.37 3.45
N ALA A 379 -6.97 19.22 4.17
CA ALA A 379 -6.30 17.92 4.32
C ALA A 379 -7.22 16.80 4.84
N GLU A 380 -8.15 17.13 5.75
CA GLU A 380 -9.14 16.18 6.28
C GLU A 380 -10.08 15.61 5.21
N TRP A 381 -10.27 16.31 4.08
CA TRP A 381 -11.17 15.89 3.00
C TRP A 381 -10.45 15.06 1.93
N HIS A 382 -9.13 15.18 1.84
CA HIS A 382 -8.30 14.48 0.87
C HIS A 382 -7.62 13.24 1.44
N TYR A 383 -7.20 13.29 2.71
CA TYR A 383 -6.41 12.22 3.34
C TYR A 383 -7.22 11.34 4.28
N PHE A 384 -8.51 11.61 4.47
CA PHE A 384 -9.38 10.75 5.27
C PHE A 384 -10.73 10.57 4.58
N ARG A 385 -11.14 9.31 4.45
CA ARG A 385 -12.45 8.97 3.93
C ARG A 385 -13.08 7.88 4.78
N ARG A 386 -14.24 8.17 5.35
CA ARG A 386 -15.11 7.18 5.98
C ARG A 386 -16.25 6.81 5.05
N SER A 387 -16.48 5.52 4.84
CA SER A 387 -17.52 4.99 3.97
C SER A 387 -18.27 3.85 4.67
N PRO A 388 -19.61 3.93 4.83
CA PRO A 388 -20.37 2.82 5.40
C PRO A 388 -20.53 1.68 4.38
N SER A 389 -20.61 0.46 4.88
CA SER A 389 -20.88 -0.78 4.14
C SER A 389 -22.21 -1.32 4.61
N LYS A 390 -23.08 -1.67 3.67
CA LYS A 390 -24.45 -2.11 4.02
C LYS A 390 -24.46 -3.56 4.48
N ALA A 391 -23.64 -4.40 3.88
CA ALA A 391 -23.43 -5.75 4.33
C ALA A 391 -22.45 -5.79 5.52
N PRO A 392 -22.55 -6.82 6.37
CA PRO A 392 -21.62 -7.05 7.48
C PRO A 392 -20.27 -7.66 7.01
N PHE A 393 -19.89 -7.41 5.76
CA PHE A 393 -18.63 -7.82 5.13
C PHE A 393 -18.28 -6.83 4.01
N TYR A 394 -17.02 -6.82 3.59
CA TYR A 394 -16.49 -5.91 2.59
C TYR A 394 -16.87 -6.37 1.17
N GLU A 395 -17.98 -5.83 0.66
CA GLU A 395 -18.55 -6.27 -0.61
C GLU A 395 -17.64 -6.02 -1.81
N ILE A 396 -17.80 -6.85 -2.85
CA ILE A 396 -17.08 -6.67 -4.13
C ILE A 396 -17.35 -5.29 -4.74
N GLU A 397 -18.59 -4.79 -4.62
CA GLU A 397 -18.95 -3.44 -5.10
C GLU A 397 -18.16 -2.36 -4.37
N ASP A 398 -18.01 -2.50 -3.05
CA ASP A 398 -17.30 -1.53 -2.21
C ASP A 398 -15.80 -1.50 -2.53
N VAL A 399 -15.14 -2.66 -2.63
CA VAL A 399 -13.72 -2.71 -3.01
C VAL A 399 -13.47 -2.21 -4.43
N VAL A 400 -14.36 -2.49 -5.39
CA VAL A 400 -14.21 -1.94 -6.76
C VAL A 400 -14.25 -0.43 -6.72
N LYS A 401 -15.21 0.13 -6.00
CA LYS A 401 -15.37 1.58 -5.85
C LYS A 401 -14.17 2.23 -5.15
N ASP A 402 -13.70 1.61 -4.08
CA ASP A 402 -12.58 2.13 -3.29
C ASP A 402 -11.27 2.10 -4.07
N LEU A 403 -10.96 0.98 -4.74
CA LEU A 403 -9.79 0.89 -5.61
C LEU A 403 -9.86 1.87 -6.78
N SER A 404 -11.05 2.07 -7.35
CA SER A 404 -11.22 3.04 -8.44
C SER A 404 -10.89 4.45 -7.99
N PHE A 405 -11.37 4.87 -6.81
CA PHE A 405 -11.03 6.18 -6.26
C PHE A 405 -9.55 6.29 -5.89
N ALA A 406 -8.99 5.29 -5.22
CA ALA A 406 -7.58 5.31 -4.82
C ALA A 406 -6.62 5.40 -6.02
N LEU A 407 -6.89 4.66 -7.10
CA LEU A 407 -6.09 4.70 -8.32
C LEU A 407 -6.27 6.02 -9.08
N GLU A 408 -7.48 6.59 -9.09
CA GLU A 408 -7.74 7.91 -9.66
C GLU A 408 -6.99 9.02 -8.91
N ASP A 409 -6.97 8.96 -7.58
CA ASP A 409 -6.24 9.91 -6.73
C ASP A 409 -4.72 9.77 -6.89
N LEU A 410 -4.21 8.55 -7.03
CA LEU A 410 -2.81 8.28 -7.36
C LEU A 410 -2.43 8.88 -8.72
N GLU A 411 -3.25 8.68 -9.76
CA GLU A 411 -2.94 9.19 -11.11
C GLU A 411 -3.09 10.71 -11.22
N ARG A 412 -4.13 11.30 -10.63
CA ARG A 412 -4.44 12.74 -10.76
C ARG A 412 -3.68 13.62 -9.79
N HIS A 413 -3.52 13.16 -8.56
CA HIS A 413 -2.99 13.96 -7.46
C HIS A 413 -1.65 13.43 -6.96
N GLY A 414 -1.19 12.28 -7.46
CA GLY A 414 0.06 11.66 -7.03
C GLY A 414 -0.01 11.13 -5.61
N GLN A 415 -1.21 10.98 -5.04
CA GLN A 415 -1.37 10.51 -3.66
C GLN A 415 -0.96 9.05 -3.55
N LYS A 416 -0.25 8.70 -2.47
CA LYS A 416 0.03 7.30 -2.15
C LYS A 416 -1.27 6.54 -1.93
N LEU A 417 -1.26 5.24 -2.25
CA LEU A 417 -2.40 4.37 -2.00
C LEU A 417 -2.75 4.35 -0.50
N PRO A 418 -4.05 4.26 -0.16
CA PRO A 418 -4.51 4.42 1.21
C PRO A 418 -4.04 3.30 2.13
N LEU A 419 -4.11 3.54 3.44
CA LEU A 419 -4.30 2.47 4.41
C LEU A 419 -5.81 2.15 4.47
N LEU A 420 -6.17 0.89 4.28
CA LEU A 420 -7.55 0.43 4.45
C LEU A 420 -7.77 0.02 5.91
N VAL A 421 -8.80 0.56 6.54
CA VAL A 421 -9.21 0.21 7.90
C VAL A 421 -10.65 -0.28 7.86
N LEU A 422 -10.86 -1.57 8.13
CA LEU A 422 -12.17 -2.21 8.22
C LEU A 422 -12.60 -2.26 9.69
N MET A 423 -13.81 -1.81 9.99
CA MET A 423 -14.34 -1.70 11.34
C MET A 423 -15.72 -2.38 11.38
N ASP A 424 -15.94 -3.30 12.32
CA ASP A 424 -17.19 -4.07 12.39
C ASP A 424 -17.51 -4.88 11.10
N ASN A 425 -16.46 -5.20 10.35
CA ASN A 425 -16.44 -6.11 9.21
C ASN A 425 -14.98 -6.46 8.86
N GLY A 426 -14.77 -7.39 7.92
CA GLY A 426 -13.43 -7.71 7.43
C GLY A 426 -12.81 -8.98 8.02
N SER A 427 -13.45 -9.64 8.98
CA SER A 427 -12.91 -10.83 9.65
C SER A 427 -13.33 -12.18 9.04
N THR A 428 -14.32 -12.20 8.16
CA THR A 428 -14.98 -13.46 7.76
C THR A 428 -14.47 -13.97 6.41
N GLU A 429 -14.81 -15.22 6.06
CA GLU A 429 -14.38 -15.81 4.78
C GLU A 429 -14.98 -15.06 3.57
N GLU A 430 -16.13 -14.43 3.74
CA GLU A 430 -16.79 -13.59 2.74
C GLU A 430 -15.93 -12.38 2.33
N ASP A 431 -15.05 -11.90 3.20
CA ASP A 431 -14.15 -10.77 2.95
C ASP A 431 -12.94 -11.13 2.08
N ILE A 432 -12.57 -12.43 2.00
CA ILE A 432 -11.31 -12.90 1.41
C ILE A 432 -11.12 -12.38 -0.01
N LEU A 433 -12.14 -12.46 -0.86
CA LEU A 433 -12.02 -12.02 -2.26
C LEU A 433 -11.79 -10.50 -2.36
N ALA A 434 -12.46 -9.72 -1.52
CA ALA A 434 -12.28 -8.27 -1.50
C ALA A 434 -10.87 -7.90 -0.99
N LEU A 435 -10.44 -8.52 0.10
CA LEU A 435 -9.11 -8.32 0.68
C LEU A 435 -7.98 -8.76 -0.26
N LEU A 436 -8.12 -9.91 -0.93
CA LEU A 436 -7.19 -10.36 -1.96
C LEU A 436 -7.00 -9.30 -3.05
N LYS A 437 -8.10 -8.70 -3.53
CA LYS A 437 -8.02 -7.62 -4.54
C LYS A 437 -7.27 -6.41 -4.02
N VAL A 438 -7.48 -6.01 -2.77
CA VAL A 438 -6.75 -4.91 -2.14
C VAL A 438 -5.26 -5.22 -2.06
N LYS A 439 -4.91 -6.44 -1.63
CA LYS A 439 -3.52 -6.90 -1.52
C LYS A 439 -2.76 -6.98 -2.84
N ILE A 440 -3.44 -7.27 -3.96
CA ILE A 440 -2.82 -7.24 -5.29
C ILE A 440 -2.27 -5.84 -5.65
N TYR A 441 -2.79 -4.78 -5.06
CA TYR A 441 -2.31 -3.41 -5.24
C TYR A 441 -1.35 -2.94 -4.13
N ASP A 442 -0.81 -3.87 -3.33
CA ASP A 442 0.10 -3.58 -2.22
C ASP A 442 -0.50 -2.61 -1.17
N ILE A 443 -1.82 -2.65 -1.00
CA ILE A 443 -2.52 -1.86 0.02
C ILE A 443 -2.48 -2.60 1.36
N GLU A 444 -2.02 -1.87 2.37
CA GLU A 444 -2.04 -2.30 3.76
C GLU A 444 -3.48 -2.25 4.33
N VAL A 445 -3.82 -3.24 5.15
CA VAL A 445 -5.16 -3.47 5.70
C VAL A 445 -5.10 -3.73 7.20
N VAL A 446 -5.87 -2.94 7.95
CA VAL A 446 -6.16 -3.12 9.37
C VAL A 446 -7.62 -3.52 9.53
N VAL A 447 -7.90 -4.57 10.29
CA VAL A 447 -9.26 -5.04 10.62
C VAL A 447 -9.46 -4.93 12.13
N VAL A 448 -10.57 -4.31 12.54
CA VAL A 448 -11.03 -4.26 13.93
C VAL A 448 -12.50 -4.64 13.98
N ASP A 449 -12.78 -5.86 14.42
CA ASP A 449 -14.09 -6.47 14.26
C ASP A 449 -14.33 -7.52 15.35
N HIS A 450 -15.57 -7.94 15.51
CA HIS A 450 -16.03 -8.85 16.55
C HIS A 450 -16.92 -9.97 16.01
N HIS A 451 -17.10 -10.08 14.69
CA HIS A 451 -17.80 -11.20 14.07
C HIS A 451 -16.99 -12.50 14.16
N TYR A 452 -17.69 -13.64 14.15
CA TYR A 452 -17.05 -14.95 14.16
C TYR A 452 -16.24 -15.17 12.88
N PRO A 453 -14.90 -15.31 12.97
CA PRO A 453 -14.02 -15.33 11.79
C PRO A 453 -13.85 -16.72 11.16
N GLY A 454 -14.52 -17.75 11.68
CA GLY A 454 -14.29 -19.15 11.31
C GLY A 454 -13.44 -19.91 12.34
N GLU A 455 -12.94 -21.08 11.95
CA GLU A 455 -12.14 -21.93 12.83
C GLU A 455 -10.79 -21.25 13.15
N VAL A 456 -10.57 -20.92 14.43
CA VAL A 456 -9.32 -20.32 14.90
C VAL A 456 -8.30 -21.43 15.18
N THR A 457 -7.18 -21.40 14.46
CA THR A 457 -6.04 -22.32 14.65
C THR A 457 -4.79 -21.52 15.00
N ASP A 458 -4.19 -21.81 16.15
CA ASP A 458 -3.01 -21.09 16.67
C ASP A 458 -3.15 -19.54 16.68
N GLY A 459 -4.34 -19.04 17.01
CA GLY A 459 -4.63 -17.60 17.05
C GLY A 459 -4.73 -16.93 15.68
N ARG A 460 -4.92 -17.74 14.61
CA ARG A 460 -5.09 -17.29 13.23
C ARG A 460 -6.33 -17.89 12.57
N VAL A 461 -6.79 -17.21 11.52
CA VAL A 461 -7.92 -17.60 10.66
C VAL A 461 -7.57 -17.41 9.18
N ALA A 462 -8.42 -17.91 8.28
CA ALA A 462 -8.18 -17.86 6.83
C ALA A 462 -7.99 -16.43 6.29
N VAL A 463 -8.64 -15.43 6.91
CA VAL A 463 -8.54 -14.03 6.48
C VAL A 463 -7.18 -13.40 6.79
N ASP A 464 -6.43 -13.94 7.77
CA ASP A 464 -5.15 -13.38 8.25
C ASP A 464 -4.04 -13.39 7.20
N ASP A 465 -4.19 -14.16 6.13
CA ASP A 465 -3.25 -14.17 5.01
C ASP A 465 -3.39 -12.93 4.11
N TYR A 466 -4.48 -12.17 4.28
CA TYR A 466 -4.82 -10.99 3.45
C TYR A 466 -4.97 -9.70 4.26
N VAL A 467 -4.60 -9.70 5.55
CA VAL A 467 -4.66 -8.53 6.44
C VAL A 467 -3.32 -8.39 7.18
N ASP A 468 -2.89 -7.15 7.45
CA ASP A 468 -1.60 -6.92 8.14
C ASP A 468 -1.78 -6.86 9.65
N VAL A 469 -2.89 -6.31 10.10
CA VAL A 469 -3.28 -6.27 11.52
C VAL A 469 -4.74 -6.67 11.65
N HIS A 470 -5.00 -7.69 12.46
CA HIS A 470 -6.34 -8.18 12.73
C HIS A 470 -6.60 -8.16 14.25
N VAL A 471 -7.51 -7.29 14.68
CA VAL A 471 -8.00 -7.19 16.05
C VAL A 471 -9.38 -7.81 16.10
N ASN A 472 -9.49 -8.99 16.70
CA ASN A 472 -10.77 -9.66 16.89
C ASN A 472 -10.74 -10.51 18.18
N PRO A 473 -11.73 -10.38 19.09
CA PRO A 473 -11.78 -11.13 20.35
C PRO A 473 -11.67 -12.65 20.19
N TYR A 474 -12.23 -13.22 19.12
CA TYR A 474 -12.19 -14.67 18.87
C TYR A 474 -10.75 -15.21 18.73
N LEU A 475 -9.80 -14.38 18.26
CA LEU A 475 -8.40 -14.78 18.10
C LEU A 475 -7.67 -15.00 19.44
N GLU A 476 -8.22 -14.45 20.54
CA GLU A 476 -7.66 -14.53 21.89
C GLU A 476 -8.54 -15.35 22.85
N GLY A 477 -9.51 -16.09 22.29
CA GLY A 477 -10.45 -16.95 23.02
C GLY A 477 -11.62 -16.20 23.67
N GLY A 478 -11.95 -15.00 23.17
CA GLY A 478 -13.16 -14.27 23.52
C GLY A 478 -14.33 -14.60 22.58
N ASP A 479 -15.33 -13.73 22.57
CA ASP A 479 -16.56 -13.86 21.78
C ASP A 479 -16.98 -12.48 21.22
N SER A 480 -18.15 -12.43 20.57
CA SER A 480 -18.66 -11.19 19.96
C SER A 480 -19.21 -10.17 20.96
N GLN A 481 -19.20 -10.43 22.28
CA GLN A 481 -19.79 -9.51 23.26
C GLN A 481 -18.94 -8.24 23.49
N VAL A 482 -17.67 -8.26 23.08
CA VAL A 482 -16.84 -7.07 22.99
C VAL A 482 -17.01 -6.49 21.58
N THR A 483 -17.87 -5.48 21.46
CA THR A 483 -18.25 -4.92 20.16
C THR A 483 -17.12 -4.13 19.49
N ALA A 484 -17.20 -3.94 18.17
CA ALA A 484 -16.18 -3.22 17.42
C ALA A 484 -16.12 -1.74 17.83
N GLY A 485 -17.24 -1.12 18.19
CA GLY A 485 -17.30 0.23 18.73
C GLY A 485 -16.54 0.39 20.05
N ALA A 486 -16.55 -0.62 20.92
CA ALA A 486 -15.73 -0.62 22.14
C ALA A 486 -14.24 -0.73 21.81
N LEU A 487 -13.86 -1.68 20.97
CA LEU A 487 -12.46 -1.86 20.51
C LEU A 487 -11.92 -0.62 19.79
N ALA A 488 -12.76 0.04 19.01
CA ALA A 488 -12.40 1.23 18.26
C ALA A 488 -12.10 2.44 19.16
N VAL A 489 -12.74 2.55 20.33
CA VAL A 489 -12.47 3.63 21.28
C VAL A 489 -11.17 3.37 22.04
N GLU A 490 -10.87 2.11 22.37
CA GLU A 490 -9.55 1.69 22.86
C GLU A 490 -8.45 2.02 21.84
N LEU A 491 -8.69 1.70 20.56
CA LEU A 491 -7.78 2.05 19.47
C LEU A 491 -7.64 3.57 19.29
N ALA A 492 -8.74 4.32 19.34
CA ALA A 492 -8.78 5.76 19.13
C ALA A 492 -7.91 6.51 20.16
N GLN A 493 -7.93 6.10 21.43
CA GLN A 493 -7.06 6.72 22.45
C GLN A 493 -5.58 6.39 22.24
N MET A 494 -5.23 5.22 21.69
CA MET A 494 -3.84 4.87 21.37
C MET A 494 -3.35 5.66 20.14
N ILE A 495 -4.24 5.92 19.17
CA ILE A 495 -3.93 6.79 18.04
C ILE A 495 -3.70 8.23 18.50
N ASN A 496 -4.66 8.78 19.27
CA ASN A 496 -4.62 10.14 19.78
C ASN A 496 -5.24 10.23 21.20
N PRO A 497 -4.41 10.34 22.26
CA PRO A 497 -4.92 10.39 23.63
C PRO A 497 -5.86 11.56 23.94
N GLU A 498 -5.77 12.68 23.19
CA GLU A 498 -6.58 13.88 23.44
C GLU A 498 -8.07 13.68 23.17
N VAL A 499 -8.45 12.66 22.39
CA VAL A 499 -9.86 12.40 22.08
C VAL A 499 -10.57 11.55 23.11
N LYS A 500 -9.83 10.90 24.03
CA LYS A 500 -10.34 9.92 25.00
C LYS A 500 -11.62 10.40 25.67
N ASP A 501 -11.57 11.52 26.39
CA ASP A 501 -12.70 12.03 27.18
C ASP A 501 -13.95 12.34 26.36
N ARG A 502 -13.79 12.63 25.06
CA ARG A 502 -14.90 12.96 24.15
C ARG A 502 -15.63 11.73 23.64
N LEU A 503 -15.03 10.54 23.75
CA LEU A 503 -15.52 9.30 23.14
C LEU A 503 -15.98 8.25 24.15
N LEU A 504 -15.82 8.48 25.47
CA LEU A 504 -16.07 7.46 26.51
C LEU A 504 -17.52 6.94 26.60
N HIS A 505 -18.50 7.64 26.02
CA HIS A 505 -19.88 7.16 25.97
C HIS A 505 -20.21 6.32 24.72
N LEU A 506 -19.36 6.34 23.69
CA LEU A 506 -19.58 5.58 22.46
C LEU A 506 -19.60 4.06 22.66
N PRO A 507 -18.71 3.45 23.49
CA PRO A 507 -18.73 2.01 23.73
C PRO A 507 -20.06 1.53 24.33
N GLY A 508 -20.71 2.36 25.16
CA GLY A 508 -22.03 2.05 25.71
C GLY A 508 -23.14 2.07 24.65
N ILE A 509 -23.07 3.00 23.68
CA ILE A 509 -24.03 3.05 22.55
C ILE A 509 -23.88 1.80 21.69
N ALA A 510 -22.64 1.46 21.36
CA ALA A 510 -22.24 0.29 20.61
C ALA A 510 -22.73 -1.02 21.27
N ALA A 511 -22.42 -1.20 22.56
CA ALA A 511 -22.89 -2.36 23.34
C ALA A 511 -24.42 -2.50 23.35
N VAL A 512 -25.15 -1.39 23.50
CA VAL A 512 -26.63 -1.40 23.46
C VAL A 512 -27.15 -1.70 22.05
N GLY A 513 -26.52 -1.13 21.02
CA GLY A 513 -26.88 -1.33 19.61
C GLY A 513 -26.79 -2.79 19.16
N ASP A 514 -25.75 -3.49 19.63
CA ASP A 514 -25.53 -4.92 19.34
C ASP A 514 -26.17 -5.87 20.34
N HIS A 515 -26.87 -5.33 21.35
CA HIS A 515 -27.44 -6.11 22.43
C HIS A 515 -26.41 -6.97 23.18
N ALA A 516 -25.18 -6.46 23.36
CA ALA A 516 -24.14 -7.13 24.15
C ALA A 516 -24.49 -7.14 25.64
N ARG A 517 -24.27 -8.28 26.30
CA ARG A 517 -24.71 -8.55 27.69
C ARG A 517 -23.59 -9.03 28.62
N SER A 518 -22.34 -9.01 28.16
CA SER A 518 -21.19 -9.40 28.98
C SER A 518 -20.93 -8.41 30.13
N PRO A 519 -20.20 -8.83 31.19
CA PRO A 519 -19.71 -7.91 32.22
C PRO A 519 -18.93 -6.73 31.63
N GLU A 520 -18.19 -6.96 30.56
CA GLU A 520 -17.42 -5.96 29.82
C GLU A 520 -18.35 -4.92 29.17
N ALA A 521 -19.40 -5.38 28.49
CA ALA A 521 -20.42 -4.51 27.89
C ALA A 521 -21.14 -3.68 28.95
N GLN A 522 -21.53 -4.29 30.07
CA GLN A 522 -22.19 -3.60 31.18
C GLN A 522 -21.30 -2.51 31.77
N TRP A 523 -20.00 -2.76 31.89
CA TRP A 523 -19.05 -1.76 32.39
C TRP A 523 -18.98 -0.53 31.47
N TYR A 524 -19.03 -0.71 30.14
CA TYR A 524 -19.08 0.41 29.19
C TYR A 524 -20.39 1.20 29.25
N ILE A 525 -21.51 0.51 29.48
CA ILE A 525 -22.81 1.15 29.72
C ILE A 525 -22.76 2.01 30.99
N ASP A 526 -22.18 1.49 32.07
CA ASP A 526 -22.01 2.24 33.31
C ASP A 526 -21.05 3.44 33.14
N LEU A 527 -19.99 3.29 32.35
CA LEU A 527 -19.08 4.39 31.99
C LEU A 527 -19.82 5.50 31.21
N ALA A 528 -20.68 5.14 30.26
CA ALA A 528 -21.48 6.12 29.53
C ALA A 528 -22.46 6.87 30.44
N LYS A 529 -23.00 6.19 31.46
CA LYS A 529 -23.84 6.80 32.50
C LYS A 529 -23.09 7.86 33.31
N GLU A 530 -21.82 7.65 33.63
CA GLU A 530 -20.97 8.67 34.27
C GLU A 530 -20.79 9.91 33.39
N LYS A 531 -20.86 9.76 32.07
CA LYS A 531 -20.84 10.86 31.09
C LYS A 531 -22.22 11.49 30.83
N GLY A 532 -23.26 11.04 31.53
CA GLY A 532 -24.60 11.61 31.46
C GLY A 532 -25.46 11.04 30.33
N TYR A 533 -25.22 9.77 29.96
CA TYR A 533 -26.06 8.98 29.06
C TYR A 533 -26.55 7.74 29.79
N ASP A 534 -27.79 7.74 30.25
CA ASP A 534 -28.36 6.55 30.87
C ASP A 534 -28.73 5.48 29.82
N LEU A 535 -29.16 4.30 30.27
CA LEU A 535 -29.48 3.19 29.36
C LEU A 535 -30.59 3.55 28.36
N GLU A 536 -31.55 4.39 28.76
CA GLU A 536 -32.62 4.84 27.86
C GLU A 536 -32.06 5.80 26.81
N ASP A 537 -31.19 6.72 27.20
CA ASP A 537 -30.48 7.59 26.26
C ASP A 537 -29.68 6.78 25.23
N LEU A 538 -28.93 5.76 25.67
CA LEU A 538 -28.13 4.90 24.80
C LEU A 538 -28.98 4.15 23.76
N ASP A 539 -30.09 3.53 24.20
CA ASP A 539 -31.03 2.84 23.32
C ASP A 539 -31.65 3.79 22.29
N ARG A 540 -32.03 4.99 22.74
CA ARG A 540 -32.61 6.02 21.87
C ARG A 540 -31.62 6.53 20.84
N ILE A 541 -30.34 6.66 21.22
CA ILE A 541 -29.26 7.03 20.32
C ILE A 541 -28.99 5.91 19.30
N ALA A 542 -28.81 4.67 19.74
CA ALA A 542 -28.59 3.53 18.85
C ALA A 542 -29.75 3.38 17.83
N THR A 543 -30.99 3.48 18.31
CA THR A 543 -32.19 3.45 17.45
C THR A 543 -32.21 4.60 16.45
N ALA A 544 -31.81 5.81 16.86
CA ALA A 544 -31.75 6.96 15.97
C ALA A 544 -30.66 6.81 14.91
N ILE A 545 -29.51 6.21 15.26
CA ILE A 545 -28.43 5.91 14.32
C ILE A 545 -28.93 4.93 13.25
N ASP A 546 -29.48 3.80 13.65
CA ASP A 546 -30.00 2.79 12.72
C ASP A 546 -31.08 3.35 11.78
N PHE A 547 -31.96 4.19 12.34
CA PHE A 547 -33.00 4.85 11.57
C PHE A 547 -32.42 5.81 10.52
N GLU A 548 -31.46 6.65 10.90
CA GLU A 548 -30.83 7.61 9.98
C GLU A 548 -29.95 6.89 8.94
N ALA A 549 -29.20 5.88 9.36
CA ALA A 549 -28.32 5.06 8.52
C ALA A 549 -29.11 4.38 7.38
N PHE A 550 -30.33 3.91 7.65
CA PHE A 550 -31.22 3.36 6.64
C PHE A 550 -31.46 4.32 5.46
N PHE A 551 -31.55 5.63 5.72
CA PHE A 551 -31.77 6.64 4.68
C PHE A 551 -30.49 7.19 4.05
N LEU A 552 -29.36 7.18 4.77
CA LEU A 552 -28.07 7.63 4.25
C LEU A 552 -27.52 6.73 3.14
N ARG A 553 -27.89 5.44 3.14
CA ARG A 553 -27.44 4.44 2.17
C ARG A 553 -25.92 4.34 2.11
N PHE A 554 -25.29 4.99 1.13
CA PHE A 554 -23.84 4.94 0.89
C PHE A 554 -23.11 6.20 1.40
N MET A 555 -23.83 7.18 1.94
CA MET A 555 -23.24 8.40 2.49
C MET A 555 -22.84 8.19 3.95
N ASN A 556 -21.73 8.79 4.38
CA ASN A 556 -21.20 8.62 5.73
C ASN A 556 -21.89 9.45 6.82
N GLY A 557 -22.79 10.37 6.44
CA GLY A 557 -23.56 11.19 7.38
C GLY A 557 -22.71 12.11 8.26
N ARG A 558 -21.50 12.51 7.84
CA ARG A 558 -20.61 13.38 8.62
C ARG A 558 -21.35 14.63 9.12
N GLY A 559 -21.16 15.00 10.38
CA GLY A 559 -21.90 16.09 11.05
C GLY A 559 -23.28 15.72 11.58
N ILE A 560 -24.11 14.98 10.83
CA ILE A 560 -25.41 14.47 11.32
C ILE A 560 -25.16 13.37 12.35
N MET A 561 -24.35 12.37 11.99
CA MET A 561 -23.97 11.28 12.90
C MET A 561 -23.22 11.80 14.13
N ASP A 562 -22.34 12.80 13.97
CA ASP A 562 -21.68 13.46 15.10
C ASP A 562 -22.68 14.12 16.07
N THR A 563 -23.78 14.66 15.55
CA THR A 563 -24.84 15.25 16.36
C THR A 563 -25.64 14.17 17.08
N ILE A 564 -26.00 13.08 16.40
CA ILE A 564 -26.71 11.94 17.00
C ILE A 564 -25.85 11.29 18.09
N LEU A 565 -24.55 11.11 17.86
CA LEU A 565 -23.60 10.54 18.83
C LEU A 565 -23.23 11.51 19.97
N GLY A 566 -23.74 12.74 19.98
CA GLY A 566 -23.48 13.68 21.08
C GLY A 566 -22.07 14.26 21.09
N LEU A 567 -21.36 14.23 19.96
CA LEU A 567 -20.00 14.80 19.81
C LEU A 567 -19.99 16.30 19.48
N GLY A 568 -21.18 16.87 19.23
CA GLY A 568 -21.40 18.27 18.90
C GLY A 568 -22.18 19.04 19.98
N ASN A 569 -23.13 19.85 19.54
CA ASN A 569 -23.95 20.66 20.45
C ASN A 569 -25.03 19.80 21.15
N ARG A 570 -25.04 19.79 22.48
CA ARG A 570 -25.96 18.98 23.31
C ARG A 570 -27.44 19.27 23.06
N GLU A 571 -27.82 20.53 22.83
CA GLU A 571 -29.22 20.90 22.55
C GLU A 571 -29.69 20.36 21.19
N LYS A 572 -28.83 20.46 20.16
CA LYS A 572 -29.11 19.88 18.83
C LYS A 572 -29.21 18.37 18.91
N HIS A 573 -28.30 17.73 19.63
CA HIS A 573 -28.30 16.29 19.88
C HIS A 573 -29.64 15.83 20.47
N THR A 574 -30.07 16.39 21.61
CA THR A 574 -31.32 16.00 22.27
C THR A 574 -32.52 16.20 21.35
N LYS A 575 -32.62 17.35 20.67
CA LYS A 575 -33.74 17.61 19.74
C LYS A 575 -33.77 16.64 18.57
N LEU A 576 -32.62 16.29 18.02
CA LEU A 576 -32.52 15.38 16.87
C LEU A 576 -32.84 13.95 17.27
N VAL A 577 -32.21 13.43 18.34
CA VAL A 577 -32.46 12.08 18.87
C VAL A 577 -33.93 11.93 19.25
N ASP A 578 -34.53 12.90 19.94
CA ASP A 578 -35.95 12.89 20.28
C ASP A 578 -36.86 12.77 19.04
N ALA A 579 -36.57 13.53 17.99
CA ALA A 579 -37.36 13.54 16.78
C ALA A 579 -37.23 12.23 15.98
N LEU A 580 -35.98 11.76 15.79
CA LEU A 580 -35.70 10.52 15.08
C LEU A 580 -36.25 9.31 15.81
N TYR A 581 -36.09 9.24 17.13
CA TYR A 581 -36.61 8.15 17.95
C TYR A 581 -38.14 8.07 17.86
N LYS A 582 -38.85 9.20 18.01
CA LYS A 582 -40.32 9.22 17.90
C LYS A 582 -40.82 8.79 16.53
N GLU A 583 -40.16 9.26 15.47
CA GLU A 583 -40.53 8.85 14.11
C GLU A 583 -40.19 7.37 13.86
N SER A 584 -39.05 6.88 14.35
CA SER A 584 -38.66 5.47 14.27
C SER A 584 -39.72 4.58 14.92
N GLN A 585 -40.10 4.87 16.17
CA GLN A 585 -41.15 4.13 16.89
C GLN A 585 -42.48 4.12 16.12
N ARG A 586 -42.91 5.26 15.58
CA ARG A 586 -44.13 5.36 14.75
C ARG A 586 -44.05 4.47 13.50
N ARG A 587 -42.88 4.34 12.88
CA ARG A 587 -42.65 3.48 11.71
C ARG A 587 -42.63 2.01 12.07
N VAL A 588 -42.03 1.66 13.21
CA VAL A 588 -42.03 0.30 13.75
C VAL A 588 -43.46 -0.14 14.08
N GLU A 589 -44.24 0.69 14.79
CA GLU A 589 -45.65 0.41 15.09
C GLU A 589 -46.47 0.19 13.82
N TRP A 590 -46.29 1.05 12.82
CA TRP A 590 -46.97 0.94 11.52
C TRP A 590 -46.61 -0.37 10.80
N GLN A 591 -45.34 -0.76 10.83
CA GLN A 591 -44.86 -2.02 10.23
C GLN A 591 -45.39 -3.24 10.98
N LEU A 592 -45.34 -3.24 12.31
CA LEU A 592 -45.83 -4.33 13.16
C LEU A 592 -47.34 -4.52 13.04
N ALA A 593 -48.11 -3.44 12.87
CA ALA A 593 -49.54 -3.51 12.61
C ALA A 593 -49.89 -4.28 11.32
N ALA A 594 -49.00 -4.26 10.32
CA ALA A 594 -49.12 -5.08 9.12
C ALA A 594 -48.61 -6.52 9.33
N ALA A 595 -47.47 -6.67 10.01
CA ALA A 595 -46.77 -7.95 10.15
C ALA A 595 -47.41 -8.92 11.15
N LEU A 596 -47.71 -8.46 12.37
CA LEU A 596 -48.13 -9.33 13.48
C LEU A 596 -49.43 -10.11 13.21
N PRO A 597 -50.48 -9.54 12.59
CA PRO A 597 -51.70 -10.29 12.27
C PRO A 597 -51.48 -11.45 11.29
N ASN A 598 -50.41 -11.40 10.50
CA ASN A 598 -50.07 -12.39 9.48
C ASN A 598 -48.97 -13.36 9.93
N LEU A 599 -48.47 -13.21 11.15
CA LEU A 599 -47.47 -14.09 11.75
C LEU A 599 -48.08 -15.48 11.99
N LYS A 600 -47.46 -16.51 11.45
CA LYS A 600 -47.87 -17.91 11.67
C LYS A 600 -47.02 -18.52 12.76
N THR A 601 -47.60 -18.72 13.93
CA THR A 601 -46.91 -19.30 15.09
C THR A 601 -47.40 -20.72 15.35
N GLN A 602 -46.48 -21.64 15.56
CA GLN A 602 -46.75 -23.03 15.97
C GLN A 602 -45.80 -23.44 17.09
N LYS A 603 -46.28 -24.26 18.03
CA LYS A 603 -45.42 -24.89 19.04
C LYS A 603 -45.08 -26.31 18.58
N PHE A 604 -43.79 -26.60 18.42
CA PHE A 604 -43.31 -27.92 18.02
C PHE A 604 -43.36 -28.92 19.18
N PRO A 605 -43.36 -30.24 18.88
CA PRO A 605 -43.34 -31.29 19.91
C PRO A 605 -42.14 -31.23 20.86
N ASN A 606 -41.00 -30.71 20.39
CA ASN A 606 -39.79 -30.49 21.20
C ASN A 606 -39.88 -29.25 22.11
N GLY A 607 -40.98 -28.50 22.08
CA GLY A 607 -41.24 -27.36 22.96
C GLY A 607 -40.96 -25.99 22.34
N ILE A 608 -40.25 -25.93 21.22
CA ILE A 608 -39.87 -24.68 20.53
C ILE A 608 -41.12 -23.99 19.97
N ILE A 609 -41.24 -22.68 20.21
CA ILE A 609 -42.22 -21.82 19.55
C ILE A 609 -41.61 -21.33 18.25
N PHE A 610 -42.13 -21.80 17.13
CA PHE A 610 -41.68 -21.42 15.80
C PHE A 610 -42.67 -20.46 15.14
N SER A 611 -42.20 -19.26 14.84
CA SER A 611 -42.97 -18.19 14.20
C SER A 611 -42.44 -17.92 12.79
N VAL A 612 -43.34 -17.82 11.82
CA VAL A 612 -42.98 -17.60 10.41
C VAL A 612 -43.73 -16.41 9.83
N LEU A 613 -43.01 -15.50 9.17
CA LEU A 613 -43.55 -14.31 8.51
C LEU A 613 -43.08 -14.20 7.06
N ASP A 614 -44.01 -13.99 6.12
CA ASP A 614 -43.69 -13.64 4.73
C ASP A 614 -43.58 -12.11 4.65
N VAL A 615 -42.35 -11.59 4.71
CA VAL A 615 -42.09 -10.14 4.73
C VAL A 615 -42.23 -9.48 3.36
N GLU A 616 -42.27 -10.28 2.28
CA GLU A 616 -42.55 -9.77 0.94
C GLU A 616 -44.03 -9.41 0.78
N LYS A 617 -44.92 -10.17 1.41
CA LYS A 617 -46.38 -9.99 1.31
C LYS A 617 -47.00 -9.20 2.45
N PHE A 618 -46.47 -9.33 3.66
CA PHE A 618 -47.10 -8.84 4.88
C PHE A 618 -46.26 -7.78 5.63
N ALA A 619 -45.36 -7.11 4.93
CA ALA A 619 -44.61 -5.97 5.44
C ALA A 619 -44.50 -4.86 4.38
N HIS A 620 -44.31 -3.61 4.81
CA HIS A 620 -44.06 -2.52 3.87
C HIS A 620 -42.63 -2.62 3.34
N LYS A 621 -42.51 -2.66 2.01
CA LYS A 621 -41.24 -2.80 1.30
C LYS A 621 -40.57 -1.44 1.10
N PHE A 622 -39.23 -1.44 1.09
CA PHE A 622 -38.40 -0.25 0.89
C PHE A 622 -38.65 0.88 1.91
N THR A 623 -39.22 0.54 3.07
CA THR A 623 -39.44 1.45 4.19
C THR A 623 -38.71 0.94 5.42
N PHE A 624 -38.45 1.83 6.38
CA PHE A 624 -37.98 1.42 7.68
C PHE A 624 -39.15 0.83 8.51
N PRO A 625 -38.93 -0.25 9.27
CA PRO A 625 -37.69 -1.03 9.35
C PRO A 625 -37.52 -1.99 8.16
N ALA A 626 -36.27 -2.26 7.79
CA ALA A 626 -35.91 -3.25 6.77
C ALA A 626 -36.39 -4.66 7.16
N PRO A 627 -36.42 -5.65 6.23
CA PRO A 627 -36.83 -7.02 6.53
C PRO A 627 -36.13 -7.64 7.75
N GLY A 628 -34.81 -7.43 7.90
CA GLY A 628 -34.05 -7.94 9.03
C GLY A 628 -34.49 -7.35 10.37
N LYS A 629 -34.59 -6.03 10.48
CA LYS A 629 -35.10 -5.35 11.68
C LYS A 629 -36.58 -5.64 11.92
N THR A 630 -37.39 -5.81 10.87
CA THR A 630 -38.79 -6.27 10.99
C THR A 630 -38.85 -7.65 11.66
N CYS A 631 -37.98 -8.59 11.26
CA CYS A 631 -37.85 -9.88 11.91
C CYS A 631 -37.49 -9.74 13.39
N GLY A 632 -36.55 -8.84 13.71
CA GLY A 632 -36.17 -8.49 15.09
C GLY A 632 -37.38 -8.03 15.90
N PHE A 633 -38.06 -6.96 15.51
CA PHE A 633 -39.21 -6.43 16.26
C PHE A 633 -40.37 -7.42 16.41
N VAL A 634 -40.58 -8.27 15.40
CA VAL A 634 -41.56 -9.37 15.48
C VAL A 634 -41.12 -10.43 16.48
N HIS A 635 -39.82 -10.78 16.49
CA HIS A 635 -39.25 -11.68 17.48
C HIS A 635 -39.36 -11.11 18.89
N ASP A 636 -39.01 -9.83 19.10
CA ASP A 636 -39.13 -9.16 20.39
C ASP A 636 -40.58 -9.16 20.90
N SER A 637 -41.55 -8.94 20.02
CA SER A 637 -42.97 -9.06 20.36
C SER A 637 -43.36 -10.46 20.85
N MET A 638 -42.74 -11.51 20.28
CA MET A 638 -42.95 -12.89 20.71
C MET A 638 -42.25 -13.19 22.03
N VAL A 639 -41.04 -12.69 22.23
CA VAL A 639 -40.27 -12.80 23.48
C VAL A 639 -41.02 -12.09 24.61
N GLN A 640 -41.51 -10.87 24.42
CA GLN A 640 -42.32 -10.15 25.41
C GLN A 640 -43.60 -10.90 25.78
N LYS A 641 -44.20 -11.62 24.84
CA LYS A 641 -45.44 -12.37 25.06
C LYS A 641 -45.22 -13.70 25.81
N HIS A 642 -44.09 -14.36 25.59
CA HIS A 642 -43.84 -15.72 26.07
C HIS A 642 -42.74 -15.83 27.13
N GLY A 643 -41.91 -14.80 27.31
CA GLY A 643 -40.75 -14.77 28.19
C GLY A 643 -39.47 -15.17 27.46
N GLU A 644 -38.35 -14.58 27.88
CA GLU A 644 -37.01 -14.72 27.27
C GLU A 644 -36.41 -16.12 27.46
N GLU A 645 -36.74 -16.78 28.56
CA GLU A 645 -36.37 -18.17 28.87
C GLU A 645 -37.10 -19.21 28.00
N THR A 646 -38.08 -18.78 27.20
CA THR A 646 -38.83 -19.70 26.33
C THR A 646 -38.08 -19.89 25.02
N PRO A 647 -37.83 -21.13 24.56
CA PRO A 647 -37.22 -21.39 23.25
C PRO A 647 -38.11 -20.88 22.11
N ILE A 648 -37.75 -19.75 21.53
CA ILE A 648 -38.49 -19.10 20.43
C ILE A 648 -37.56 -18.96 19.23
N ILE A 649 -38.04 -19.35 18.06
CA ILE A 649 -37.40 -19.08 16.77
C ILE A 649 -38.39 -18.34 15.88
N THR A 650 -37.97 -17.20 15.33
CA THR A 650 -38.70 -16.42 14.33
C THR A 650 -37.95 -16.49 13.00
N LEU A 651 -38.67 -16.89 11.95
CA LEU A 651 -38.20 -16.92 10.57
C LEU A 651 -39.02 -15.94 9.73
N ALA A 652 -38.40 -14.85 9.28
CA ALA A 652 -38.98 -13.92 8.33
C ALA A 652 -38.39 -14.17 6.94
N TYR A 653 -39.19 -14.46 5.92
CA TYR A 653 -38.68 -14.80 4.59
C TYR A 653 -39.24 -13.90 3.49
N GLY A 654 -38.40 -13.64 2.49
CA GLY A 654 -38.75 -13.01 1.22
C GLY A 654 -38.69 -14.01 0.06
N PRO A 655 -38.61 -13.56 -1.20
CA PRO A 655 -38.57 -14.44 -2.36
C PRO A 655 -37.36 -15.38 -2.36
N ASP A 656 -36.18 -14.83 -2.08
CA ASP A 656 -34.86 -15.44 -2.23
C ASP A 656 -34.01 -15.38 -0.96
N PHE A 657 -34.62 -15.03 0.18
CA PHE A 657 -33.93 -14.95 1.46
C PHE A 657 -34.82 -15.32 2.66
N GLY A 658 -34.19 -15.67 3.78
CA GLY A 658 -34.76 -15.83 5.10
C GLY A 658 -33.89 -15.13 6.15
N VAL A 659 -34.51 -14.48 7.12
CA VAL A 659 -33.88 -13.92 8.31
C VAL A 659 -34.36 -14.72 9.51
N ILE A 660 -33.42 -15.14 10.35
CA ILE A 660 -33.66 -15.99 11.50
C ILE A 660 -33.25 -15.23 12.76
N ARG A 661 -34.11 -15.27 13.77
CA ARG A 661 -33.84 -14.84 15.14
C ARG A 661 -34.27 -15.93 16.11
N ALA A 662 -33.41 -16.27 17.04
CA ALA A 662 -33.65 -17.24 18.10
C ALA A 662 -33.31 -16.61 19.46
N THR A 663 -34.01 -17.03 20.51
CA THR A 663 -33.63 -16.72 21.89
C THR A 663 -32.42 -17.55 22.31
N ASP A 664 -31.61 -17.06 23.24
CA ASP A 664 -30.44 -17.79 23.76
C ASP A 664 -30.82 -19.15 24.35
N ALA A 665 -32.01 -19.25 24.96
CA ALA A 665 -32.58 -20.52 25.44
C ALA A 665 -32.64 -21.61 24.36
N VAL A 666 -32.72 -21.28 23.07
CA VAL A 666 -32.69 -22.27 21.98
C VAL A 666 -31.28 -22.86 21.84
N ASN A 667 -30.24 -22.01 21.89
CA ASN A 667 -28.85 -22.46 21.84
C ASN A 667 -28.52 -23.26 23.11
N GLU A 668 -28.78 -22.71 24.29
CA GLU A 668 -28.43 -23.35 25.56
C GLU A 668 -29.11 -24.71 25.77
N ILE A 669 -30.37 -24.86 25.37
CA ILE A 669 -31.13 -26.09 25.59
C ILE A 669 -30.92 -27.11 24.46
N PHE A 670 -30.81 -26.67 23.21
CA PHE A 670 -30.83 -27.57 22.05
C PHE A 670 -29.52 -27.60 21.26
N GLY A 671 -28.50 -26.85 21.67
CA GLY A 671 -27.26 -26.67 20.90
C GLY A 671 -27.51 -26.06 19.52
N PHE A 672 -28.51 -25.18 19.41
CA PHE A 672 -28.84 -24.55 18.13
C PHE A 672 -27.71 -23.63 17.66
N ASN A 673 -27.22 -23.91 16.46
CA ASN A 673 -26.30 -23.06 15.74
C ASN A 673 -26.78 -22.92 14.29
N LEU A 674 -27.12 -21.69 13.90
CA LEU A 674 -27.61 -21.40 12.55
C LEU A 674 -26.60 -21.83 11.47
N ASN A 675 -25.31 -21.55 11.68
CA ASN A 675 -24.26 -21.85 10.69
C ASN A 675 -24.15 -23.36 10.43
N THR A 676 -24.28 -24.19 11.46
CA THR A 676 -24.33 -25.66 11.31
C THR A 676 -25.52 -26.10 10.46
N ILE A 677 -26.71 -25.54 10.70
CA ILE A 677 -27.91 -25.87 9.93
C ILE A 677 -27.77 -25.45 8.46
N ILE A 678 -27.16 -24.30 8.19
CA ILE A 678 -26.90 -23.83 6.82
C ILE A 678 -26.00 -24.81 6.07
N GLN A 679 -24.92 -25.26 6.69
CA GLN A 679 -24.00 -26.26 6.09
C GLN A 679 -24.71 -27.56 5.76
N GLU A 680 -25.57 -28.07 6.65
CA GLU A 680 -26.36 -29.26 6.38
C GLU A 680 -27.35 -29.05 5.21
N LEU A 681 -28.02 -27.90 5.14
CA LEU A 681 -28.95 -27.58 4.06
C LEU A 681 -28.23 -27.47 2.70
N LEU A 682 -27.00 -26.97 2.69
CA LEU A 682 -26.16 -26.83 1.50
C LEU A 682 -25.83 -28.20 0.90
N VAL A 683 -25.58 -29.20 1.76
CA VAL A 683 -25.36 -30.60 1.35
C VAL A 683 -26.66 -31.28 0.90
N GLU A 684 -27.79 -31.01 1.57
CA GLU A 684 -29.08 -31.63 1.27
C GLU A 684 -29.75 -31.08 0.01
N ILE A 685 -29.54 -29.79 -0.31
CA ILE A 685 -30.19 -29.08 -1.42
C ILE A 685 -29.14 -28.28 -2.21
N PRO A 686 -28.15 -28.93 -2.84
CA PRO A 686 -27.07 -28.25 -3.54
C PRO A 686 -27.58 -27.37 -4.69
N GLU A 687 -28.70 -27.74 -5.32
CA GLU A 687 -29.31 -26.96 -6.40
C GLU A 687 -29.98 -25.64 -5.94
N ALA A 688 -30.16 -25.44 -4.63
CA ALA A 688 -30.75 -24.21 -4.10
C ALA A 688 -29.76 -23.05 -3.98
N GLY A 689 -28.47 -23.29 -4.21
CA GLY A 689 -27.42 -22.26 -4.11
C GLY A 689 -27.47 -21.56 -2.76
N ILE A 690 -27.58 -22.35 -1.69
CA ILE A 690 -27.75 -21.82 -0.35
C ILE A 690 -26.47 -21.12 0.06
N ASP A 691 -26.64 -19.91 0.57
CA ASP A 691 -25.59 -19.04 1.08
C ASP A 691 -26.11 -18.33 2.32
N GLY A 692 -25.23 -17.90 3.22
CA GLY A 692 -25.62 -17.18 4.42
C GLY A 692 -24.82 -17.56 5.66
N GLY A 693 -25.20 -16.95 6.78
CA GLY A 693 -24.47 -17.05 8.03
C GLY A 693 -24.95 -16.01 9.03
N GLY A 694 -24.16 -15.83 10.09
CA GLY A 694 -24.37 -14.83 11.14
C GLY A 694 -23.93 -15.35 12.50
N HIS A 695 -24.52 -14.75 13.54
CA HIS A 695 -24.41 -15.23 14.91
C HIS A 695 -25.20 -16.53 15.09
N GLU A 696 -24.85 -17.30 16.12
CA GLU A 696 -25.42 -18.62 16.40
C GLU A 696 -26.95 -18.61 16.48
N CYS A 697 -27.51 -17.55 17.09
CA CYS A 697 -28.94 -17.32 17.27
C CYS A 697 -29.54 -16.30 16.29
N ALA A 698 -28.74 -15.64 15.45
CA ALA A 698 -29.23 -14.57 14.58
C ALA A 698 -28.45 -14.48 13.28
N GLY A 699 -29.15 -14.58 12.15
CA GLY A 699 -28.50 -14.50 10.85
C GLY A 699 -29.46 -14.54 9.69
N SER A 700 -28.92 -14.81 8.50
CA SER A 700 -29.70 -14.85 7.27
C SER A 700 -29.30 -16.01 6.37
N LEU A 701 -30.23 -16.39 5.52
CA LEU A 701 -30.13 -17.45 4.54
C LEU A 701 -30.56 -16.87 3.18
N LYS A 702 -29.80 -17.12 2.13
CA LYS A 702 -30.15 -16.83 0.74
C LYS A 702 -30.34 -18.14 -0.01
N PHE A 703 -31.23 -18.15 -0.98
CA PHE A 703 -31.55 -19.31 -1.80
C PHE A 703 -32.22 -18.89 -3.10
N VAL A 704 -32.18 -19.76 -4.10
CA VAL A 704 -32.92 -19.55 -5.35
C VAL A 704 -34.43 -19.51 -5.07
N GLU A 705 -35.12 -18.45 -5.52
CA GLU A 705 -36.55 -18.20 -5.25
C GLU A 705 -37.45 -19.41 -5.57
N GLY A 706 -37.21 -20.07 -6.71
CA GLY A 706 -37.97 -21.25 -7.15
C GLY A 706 -37.89 -22.46 -6.20
N LEU A 707 -36.89 -22.49 -5.31
CA LEU A 707 -36.66 -23.55 -4.33
C LEU A 707 -36.93 -23.09 -2.89
N SER A 708 -37.37 -21.84 -2.68
CA SER A 708 -37.71 -21.26 -1.37
C SER A 708 -38.52 -22.21 -0.48
N LYS A 709 -39.62 -22.75 -1.00
CA LYS A 709 -40.49 -23.68 -0.25
C LYS A 709 -39.73 -24.93 0.23
N LYS A 710 -38.86 -25.50 -0.61
CA LYS A 710 -38.07 -26.70 -0.27
C LYS A 710 -37.08 -26.37 0.85
N VAL A 711 -36.38 -25.25 0.74
CA VAL A 711 -35.38 -24.80 1.73
C VAL A 711 -36.03 -24.46 3.07
N LEU A 712 -37.09 -23.64 3.08
CA LEU A 712 -37.77 -23.23 4.32
C LEU A 712 -38.44 -24.42 5.03
N GLN A 713 -38.95 -25.41 4.28
CA GLN A 713 -39.50 -26.64 4.86
C GLN A 713 -38.40 -27.51 5.47
N ALA A 714 -37.24 -27.65 4.81
CA ALA A 714 -36.11 -28.39 5.35
C ALA A 714 -35.57 -27.73 6.63
N PHE A 715 -35.43 -26.39 6.64
CA PHE A 715 -35.05 -25.62 7.82
C PHE A 715 -36.03 -25.85 8.99
N ALA A 716 -37.33 -25.68 8.75
CA ALA A 716 -38.35 -25.92 9.78
C ALA A 716 -38.34 -27.38 10.28
N GLY A 717 -38.06 -28.34 9.41
CA GLY A 717 -37.90 -29.75 9.75
C GLY A 717 -36.70 -30.01 10.68
N LYS A 718 -35.55 -29.39 10.40
CA LYS A 718 -34.36 -29.45 11.27
C LYS A 718 -34.64 -28.86 12.64
N VAL A 719 -35.27 -27.68 12.70
CA VAL A 719 -35.68 -27.04 13.96
C VAL A 719 -36.64 -27.93 14.77
N ALA A 720 -37.63 -28.55 14.12
CA ALA A 720 -38.53 -29.48 14.78
C ALA A 720 -37.85 -30.78 15.26
N GLY A 721 -36.73 -31.15 14.63
CA GLY A 721 -35.93 -32.33 14.94
C GLY A 721 -34.85 -32.12 16.01
N LEU A 722 -34.65 -30.88 16.48
CA LEU A 722 -33.69 -30.57 17.54
C LEU A 722 -34.03 -31.32 18.83
N LYS A 723 -32.99 -31.86 19.47
CA LYS A 723 -33.07 -32.62 20.72
C LYS A 723 -32.37 -31.83 21.82
N ALA A 724 -33.04 -31.73 22.96
CA ALA A 724 -32.47 -31.18 24.19
C ALA A 724 -31.53 -32.20 24.87
#